data_AF-A0A8B8EYU7-F1
#
_entry.id   AF-A0A8B8EYU7-F1
#
_cell.length_a   1.000
_cell.length_b   1.000
_cell.length_c   1.000
_cell.angle_alpha   90.00
_cell.angle_beta   90.00
_cell.angle_gamma   90.00
#
_symmetry.space_group_name_H-M   'P 1'
#
loop_
_entity.id
_entity.type
_entity.pdbx_description
1 polymer ?
#
loop_
_entity_poly.entity_id
_entity_poly.type
_entity_poly.pdbx_seq_one_letter_code
_entity_poly.pdbx_strand_id
1 'polypeptide(L)'
;MKFLGAALLWLMVIQLGNSINEDPEHWLRLAENELETALKRTKNTNRAKNVILFVGDGMGVSTVTAARIYNGQQKGGSGEENVLEFEKFPNVGLSKTYLCDRQVADSAATATAMLAGVKANWYTVGLTSKAQKGDCIVPKEAEIETIIQQSKREGKSTGIVTTSRITHATPAAAYAKVPHRYWESDVDQRKYNGSGCGQDIAQQLIYNNNNIDVIFGGGRRAFFPNTTRDPVTNISYLREDNKNLIKEWEAMMEDTGQSYRYVENTEQFRSVDPATTDKVLGLFTASNLPFELQRDKGPQGVPSLPDMTKKAIQILEKNKEGFFLLIESARIDHAHHDNKAKNALEETVALDEAVKVATELTSEEDTLIIVTADHSHVFNIAGYPKRGNDILGVVEPIPKSWFPLDDRAFTTLLYANGPSGIIPGKTRHDPKKVDTTSDNYQQTSAVPLDSETHGGEDVPIYARGPWAHLIHGVHEQHYIYHVMSLASCSGIQKSKCSLLANAGQTYIHDSKMTNYTLSILVLLFIYLSRGRNADMKLLHVLFCLWLVLVSSQISVGTNHQDPEHWLRLAENELETALKRTKNTNRAKNVILFVGDGMGVSTVTAARIYNGQQKGGSGEENVLEFEKFPNVGLSKTYLCDRQVADSAATATAMLAGVKANWYTVGLTSKAQKGDCIVPKEAEIETIIQQSKREGKSTGIVTTSRITHATPAAAYAKVPHRYWESDVDQRKYNGSGCGQDIAQQLIYKNNNIDVIFGGGRRAFFPNTTRDPVTNTSYLREDNKNLIKEWEAMMEDTGQSYRYVENTEQFRSVDPATTDKVLGLFTASNLPFELQRDKGPQGVPSLPEMTKKAIQILEKNKEGFFLLIESARIDHAHHDNKAKNALEETVALDEAVKVATELTSEEDTLIIVTADHSHVFNIAGYPKRGNDILGVVEPIPKSWFPLDDRAFTTLLYANGPSGIIPGKTRHDPTKVDTTSDNYQQTSAVPLDSETHGGEDVPIYARGPWAHLIHGVHEQHYIYHVMSLASCSGIQKSKCSLLANAGQTYIHDSKMTNYILSIFVLLFIYLS
;
A
#
# COMPACT_ATOMS: atom_id res chain seq x y z
N MET A 1 -8.02 55.51 14.21
CA MET A 1 -6.70 54.86 14.43
C MET A 1 -6.62 53.98 15.68
N LYS A 2 -7.25 54.31 16.82
CA LYS A 2 -7.21 53.43 18.02
C LYS A 2 -8.07 52.16 17.95
N PHE A 3 -9.09 52.10 17.08
CA PHE A 3 -9.91 50.89 16.87
C PHE A 3 -9.32 49.89 15.86
N LEU A 4 -8.51 50.34 14.89
CA LEU A 4 -7.83 49.43 13.96
C LEU A 4 -6.68 48.67 14.63
N GLY A 5 -5.97 49.31 15.57
CA GLY A 5 -4.87 48.67 16.30
C GLY A 5 -5.32 47.55 17.23
N ALA A 6 -6.52 47.65 17.82
CA ALA A 6 -7.09 46.61 18.68
C ALA A 6 -7.60 45.40 17.87
N ALA A 7 -8.19 45.63 16.68
CA ALA A 7 -8.61 44.56 15.78
C ALA A 7 -7.42 43.81 15.15
N LEU A 8 -6.33 44.52 14.83
CA LEU A 8 -5.08 43.91 14.37
C LEU A 8 -4.34 43.15 15.48
N LEU A 9 -4.38 43.61 16.74
CA LEU A 9 -3.87 42.83 17.86
C LEU A 9 -4.73 41.58 18.14
N TRP A 10 -6.06 41.66 17.97
CA TRP A 10 -6.94 40.49 18.12
C TRP A 10 -6.74 39.47 16.99
N LEU A 11 -6.49 39.92 15.75
CA LEU A 11 -6.15 39.05 14.61
C LEU A 11 -4.73 38.48 14.72
N MET A 12 -3.75 39.22 15.29
CA MET A 12 -2.41 38.69 15.56
C MET A 12 -2.36 37.70 16.74
N VAL A 13 -3.26 37.82 17.72
CA VAL A 13 -3.38 36.84 18.82
C VAL A 13 -4.03 35.53 18.36
N ILE A 14 -4.81 35.54 17.26
CA ILE A 14 -5.35 34.30 16.65
C ILE A 14 -4.30 33.59 15.76
N GLN A 15 -3.19 34.25 15.40
CA GLN A 15 -2.09 33.65 14.63
C GLN A 15 -0.93 33.12 15.49
N LEU A 16 -1.03 33.16 16.82
CA LEU A 16 -0.09 32.50 17.72
C LEU A 16 -0.65 31.15 18.16
N GLY A 17 -0.27 30.10 17.44
CA GLY A 17 -0.34 28.70 17.89
C GLY A 17 -1.71 28.24 18.38
N ASN A 18 -2.70 28.11 17.49
CA ASN A 18 -3.80 27.20 17.76
C ASN A 18 -3.22 25.77 17.76
N SER A 19 -2.77 25.28 18.91
CA SER A 19 -2.72 23.83 19.13
C SER A 19 -4.14 23.34 18.94
N ILE A 20 -4.41 22.65 17.83
CA ILE A 20 -5.70 21.99 17.63
C ILE A 20 -5.87 21.06 18.83
N ASN A 21 -6.89 21.32 19.65
CA ASN A 21 -7.20 20.43 20.75
C ASN A 21 -7.80 19.15 20.15
N GLU A 22 -6.98 18.12 19.96
CA GLU A 22 -7.39 16.82 19.41
C GLU A 22 -8.08 15.95 20.47
N ASP A 23 -9.15 16.54 21.01
CA ASP A 23 -10.07 15.86 21.88
C ASP A 23 -10.91 14.83 21.07
N PRO A 24 -11.73 14.01 21.75
CA PRO A 24 -12.54 13.01 21.05
C PRO A 24 -13.47 13.62 19.99
N GLU A 25 -13.98 14.84 20.21
CA GLU A 25 -14.88 15.49 19.26
C GLU A 25 -14.16 15.93 17.98
N HIS A 26 -12.89 16.32 18.07
CA HIS A 26 -12.06 16.60 16.91
C HIS A 26 -12.04 15.42 15.93
N TRP A 27 -11.73 14.22 16.42
CA TRP A 27 -11.66 13.01 15.60
C TRP A 27 -13.00 12.65 14.97
N LEU A 28 -14.09 12.74 15.75
CA LEU A 28 -15.44 12.49 15.26
C LEU A 28 -15.81 13.46 14.12
N ARG A 29 -15.56 14.77 14.30
CA ARG A 29 -15.84 15.78 13.26
C ARG A 29 -14.99 15.58 12.01
N LEU A 30 -13.72 15.23 12.18
CA LEU A 30 -12.81 14.98 11.05
C LEU A 30 -13.33 13.83 10.18
N ALA A 31 -13.68 12.70 10.80
CA ALA A 31 -14.24 11.55 10.10
C ALA A 31 -15.63 11.83 9.50
N GLU A 32 -16.48 12.61 10.17
CA GLU A 32 -17.77 13.02 9.61
C GLU A 32 -17.62 13.85 8.34
N ASN A 33 -16.72 14.84 8.34
CA ASN A 33 -16.42 15.67 7.17
C ASN A 33 -15.85 14.84 6.01
N GLU A 34 -14.93 13.94 6.32
CA GLU A 34 -14.34 13.02 5.36
C GLU A 34 -15.41 12.10 4.75
N LEU A 35 -16.26 11.50 5.59
CA LEU A 35 -17.36 10.64 5.16
C LEU A 35 -18.37 11.40 4.30
N GLU A 36 -18.71 12.65 4.64
CA GLU A 36 -19.57 13.49 3.79
C GLU A 36 -18.96 13.78 2.43
N THR A 37 -17.66 14.03 2.40
CA THR A 37 -16.92 14.24 1.16
C THR A 37 -16.97 12.97 0.31
N ALA A 38 -16.66 11.82 0.90
CA ALA A 38 -16.70 10.50 0.27
C ALA A 38 -18.08 10.17 -0.32
N LEU A 39 -19.15 10.43 0.42
CA LEU A 39 -20.54 10.16 0.00
C LEU A 39 -20.97 11.01 -1.20
N LYS A 40 -20.42 12.22 -1.36
CA LYS A 40 -20.75 13.12 -2.47
C LYS A 40 -19.97 12.80 -3.76
N ARG A 41 -19.02 11.85 -3.72
CA ARG A 41 -18.16 11.54 -4.86
C ARG A 41 -18.90 10.86 -6.00
N THR A 42 -18.82 11.47 -7.18
CA THR A 42 -19.23 10.91 -8.47
C THR A 42 -18.03 10.39 -9.24
N LYS A 43 -18.24 9.36 -10.08
CA LYS A 43 -17.21 8.90 -11.02
C LYS A 43 -17.06 9.96 -12.11
N ASN A 44 -15.85 10.45 -12.35
CA ASN A 44 -15.54 11.18 -13.57
C ASN A 44 -15.22 10.16 -14.67
N THR A 45 -16.06 10.09 -15.71
CA THR A 45 -15.89 9.23 -16.89
C THR A 45 -15.68 10.02 -18.17
N ASN A 46 -15.32 11.31 -18.06
CA ASN A 46 -14.99 12.14 -19.20
C ASN A 46 -13.79 11.57 -19.95
N ARG A 47 -13.53 12.06 -21.16
CA ARG A 47 -12.26 11.80 -21.83
C ARG A 47 -11.18 12.68 -21.21
N ALA A 48 -10.07 12.08 -20.79
CA ALA A 48 -8.86 12.80 -20.41
C ALA A 48 -8.25 13.47 -21.66
N LYS A 49 -8.48 14.76 -21.79
CA LYS A 49 -7.76 15.62 -22.74
C LYS A 49 -6.27 15.59 -22.40
N ASN A 50 -5.94 15.77 -21.12
CA ASN A 50 -4.57 15.77 -20.63
C ASN A 50 -4.32 14.57 -19.72
N VAL A 51 -3.11 14.00 -19.78
CA VAL A 51 -2.64 12.98 -18.85
C VAL A 51 -1.30 13.40 -18.29
N ILE A 52 -1.17 13.41 -16.98
CA ILE A 52 0.08 13.70 -16.27
C ILE A 52 0.44 12.51 -15.38
N LEU A 53 1.61 11.94 -15.61
CA LEU A 53 2.17 10.89 -14.78
C LEU A 53 3.35 11.46 -14.00
N PHE A 54 3.22 11.52 -12.67
CA PHE A 54 4.29 11.83 -11.75
C PHE A 54 4.92 10.52 -11.23
N VAL A 55 6.25 10.43 -11.30
CA VAL A 55 7.05 9.34 -10.73
C VAL A 55 7.98 9.89 -9.66
N GLY A 56 7.74 9.56 -8.40
CA GLY A 56 8.74 9.71 -7.34
C GLY A 56 9.63 8.47 -7.36
N ASP A 57 10.76 8.51 -8.08
CA ASP A 57 11.69 7.37 -8.24
C ASP A 57 12.14 6.90 -6.84
N GLY A 58 11.83 5.65 -6.47
CA GLY A 58 12.12 5.11 -5.14
C GLY A 58 11.15 5.48 -4.01
N MET A 59 10.02 6.14 -4.27
CA MET A 59 9.10 6.61 -3.22
C MET A 59 8.14 5.52 -2.70
N GLY A 60 8.56 4.79 -1.66
CA GLY A 60 7.69 3.85 -0.91
C GLY A 60 6.75 4.51 0.10
N VAL A 61 5.90 3.73 0.77
CA VAL A 61 4.95 4.23 1.79
C VAL A 61 5.67 4.88 2.97
N SER A 62 6.81 4.32 3.39
CA SER A 62 7.68 4.91 4.42
C SER A 62 8.22 6.29 4.00
N THR A 63 8.64 6.43 2.74
CA THR A 63 9.14 7.71 2.20
C THR A 63 8.03 8.76 2.18
N VAL A 64 6.84 8.42 1.69
CA VAL A 64 5.67 9.32 1.68
C VAL A 64 5.32 9.76 3.10
N THR A 65 5.22 8.80 4.03
CA THR A 65 4.84 9.09 5.43
C THR A 65 5.87 9.98 6.12
N ALA A 66 7.17 9.68 5.96
CA ALA A 66 8.23 10.49 6.52
C ALA A 66 8.29 11.90 5.89
N ALA A 67 8.06 12.02 4.58
CA ALA A 67 8.05 13.31 3.88
C ALA A 67 6.85 14.16 4.30
N ARG A 68 5.68 13.55 4.51
CA ARG A 68 4.51 14.20 5.11
C ARG A 68 4.84 14.79 6.47
N ILE A 69 5.43 13.98 7.37
CA ILE A 69 5.80 14.44 8.72
C ILE A 69 6.81 15.57 8.62
N TYR A 70 7.88 15.38 7.84
CA TYR A 70 8.90 16.40 7.59
C TYR A 70 8.30 17.71 7.10
N ASN A 71 7.45 17.68 6.07
CA ASN A 71 6.77 18.86 5.53
C ASN A 71 5.89 19.56 6.57
N GLY A 72 5.16 18.79 7.39
CA GLY A 72 4.35 19.36 8.47
C GLY A 72 5.21 20.02 9.56
N GLN A 73 6.36 19.42 9.90
CA GLN A 73 7.33 19.98 10.84
C GLN A 73 7.99 21.26 10.29
N GLN A 74 8.31 21.30 9.00
CA GLN A 74 8.80 22.53 8.33
C GLN A 74 7.76 23.67 8.38
N LYS A 75 6.47 23.34 8.43
CA LYS A 75 5.37 24.30 8.60
C LYS A 75 5.07 24.65 10.07
N GLY A 76 5.85 24.12 11.02
CA GLY A 76 5.74 24.40 12.46
C GLY A 76 4.71 23.55 13.21
N GLY A 77 4.14 22.51 12.58
CA GLY A 77 3.26 21.52 13.24
C GLY A 77 4.03 20.36 13.88
N SER A 78 3.32 19.39 14.46
CA SER A 78 3.94 18.13 14.92
C SER A 78 4.34 17.24 13.74
N GLY A 79 3.56 17.30 12.66
CA GLY A 79 3.90 16.74 11.37
C GLY A 79 3.01 15.59 10.94
N GLU A 80 2.60 14.72 11.85
CA GLU A 80 1.87 13.49 11.54
C GLU A 80 0.45 13.76 11.01
N GLU A 81 -0.16 14.87 11.43
CA GLU A 81 -1.46 15.37 10.95
C GLU A 81 -1.40 15.99 9.54
N ASN A 82 -0.20 16.28 9.03
CA ASN A 82 -0.06 16.91 7.71
C ASN A 82 -0.55 15.97 6.60
N VAL A 83 -0.84 16.55 5.42
CA VAL A 83 -1.28 15.80 4.24
C VAL A 83 -0.61 16.43 3.03
N LEU A 84 0.11 15.61 2.25
CA LEU A 84 0.65 16.01 0.95
C LEU A 84 -0.49 16.21 -0.06
N GLU A 85 -0.31 17.06 -1.06
CA GLU A 85 -1.30 17.34 -2.10
C GLU A 85 -1.80 16.09 -2.81
N PHE A 86 -0.90 15.17 -3.19
CA PHE A 86 -1.31 13.93 -3.86
C PHE A 86 -2.02 12.94 -2.93
N GLU A 87 -1.84 13.04 -1.61
CA GLU A 87 -2.56 12.21 -0.64
C GLU A 87 -4.03 12.65 -0.48
N LYS A 88 -4.38 13.85 -0.93
CA LYS A 88 -5.76 14.32 -1.04
C LYS A 88 -6.46 13.71 -2.26
N PHE A 89 -5.74 13.00 -3.13
CA PHE A 89 -6.34 12.44 -4.32
C PHE A 89 -7.36 11.38 -3.92
N PRO A 90 -8.50 11.34 -4.61
CA PRO A 90 -9.65 10.62 -4.11
C PRO A 90 -9.53 9.11 -4.37
N ASN A 91 -8.59 8.64 -5.20
CA ASN A 91 -8.38 7.22 -5.47
C ASN A 91 -6.95 6.82 -5.12
N VAL A 92 -6.82 5.69 -4.42
CA VAL A 92 -5.56 5.04 -4.11
C VAL A 92 -5.64 3.57 -4.50
N GLY A 93 -4.55 3.06 -5.05
CA GLY A 93 -4.28 1.63 -5.20
C GLY A 93 -2.83 1.33 -4.80
N LEU A 94 -2.46 0.06 -4.83
CA LEU A 94 -1.08 -0.40 -4.65
C LEU A 94 -0.56 -1.01 -5.94
N SER A 95 0.73 -0.83 -6.22
CA SER A 95 1.42 -1.34 -7.40
C SER A 95 2.50 -2.35 -7.01
N LYS A 96 2.48 -3.54 -7.61
CA LYS A 96 3.53 -4.56 -7.40
C LYS A 96 4.80 -4.26 -8.21
N THR A 97 5.95 -4.22 -7.54
CA THR A 97 7.23 -3.66 -8.05
C THR A 97 8.29 -4.70 -8.41
N TYR A 98 7.90 -5.79 -9.08
CA TYR A 98 8.81 -6.84 -9.59
C TYR A 98 8.89 -6.86 -11.13
N LEU A 99 9.91 -7.51 -11.70
CA LEU A 99 10.14 -7.63 -13.14
C LEU A 99 9.92 -9.04 -13.67
N CYS A 100 10.01 -9.21 -15.00
CA CYS A 100 9.96 -10.54 -15.62
C CYS A 100 11.09 -11.48 -15.16
N ASP A 101 12.24 -10.94 -14.72
CA ASP A 101 13.42 -11.69 -14.30
C ASP A 101 14.01 -11.26 -12.94
N ARG A 102 13.37 -10.34 -12.22
CA ARG A 102 13.80 -9.89 -10.87
C ARG A 102 12.64 -9.81 -9.88
N GLN A 103 12.94 -10.17 -8.65
CA GLN A 103 12.02 -10.07 -7.52
C GLN A 103 11.96 -8.64 -6.97
N VAL A 104 13.08 -7.92 -6.99
CA VAL A 104 13.14 -6.48 -6.70
C VAL A 104 13.56 -5.74 -7.96
N ALA A 105 12.76 -4.78 -8.39
CA ALA A 105 12.90 -4.14 -9.69
C ALA A 105 13.86 -2.94 -9.73
N ASP A 106 14.25 -2.54 -10.94
CA ASP A 106 14.95 -1.28 -11.22
C ASP A 106 14.06 -0.30 -11.99
N SER A 107 14.38 0.99 -11.93
CA SER A 107 13.63 2.09 -12.56
C SER A 107 13.39 1.92 -14.07
N ALA A 108 14.31 1.30 -14.82
CA ALA A 108 14.21 1.23 -16.28
C ALA A 108 13.05 0.35 -16.77
N ALA A 109 12.95 -0.85 -16.20
CA ALA A 109 11.97 -1.83 -16.61
C ALA A 109 10.58 -1.56 -16.01
N THR A 110 10.51 -0.95 -14.83
CA THR A 110 9.28 -0.49 -14.18
C THR A 110 8.68 0.72 -14.89
N ALA A 111 9.51 1.71 -15.27
CA ALA A 111 9.07 2.83 -16.10
C ALA A 111 8.56 2.33 -17.47
N THR A 112 9.23 1.33 -18.05
CA THR A 112 8.73 0.67 -19.27
C THR A 112 7.35 0.04 -19.03
N ALA A 113 7.12 -0.61 -17.89
CA ALA A 113 5.80 -1.15 -17.55
C ALA A 113 4.72 -0.06 -17.48
N MET A 114 4.99 1.06 -16.81
CA MET A 114 4.05 2.18 -16.67
C MET A 114 3.79 2.94 -17.98
N LEU A 115 4.79 2.98 -18.88
CA LEU A 115 4.73 3.79 -20.10
C LEU A 115 4.38 3.00 -21.36
N ALA A 116 4.57 1.67 -21.35
CA ALA A 116 4.31 0.81 -22.51
C ALA A 116 3.31 -0.34 -22.22
N GLY A 117 2.94 -0.57 -20.97
CA GLY A 117 1.86 -1.50 -20.61
C GLY A 117 2.24 -2.98 -20.56
N VAL A 118 3.54 -3.29 -20.49
CA VAL A 118 4.07 -4.66 -20.31
C VAL A 118 5.27 -4.67 -19.37
N LYS A 119 5.43 -5.71 -18.56
CA LYS A 119 6.66 -5.85 -17.76
C LYS A 119 7.85 -6.20 -18.67
N ALA A 120 9.03 -5.74 -18.26
CA ALA A 120 10.29 -5.88 -18.98
C ALA A 120 11.34 -6.62 -18.13
N ASN A 121 12.49 -6.90 -18.75
CA ASN A 121 13.63 -7.49 -18.06
C ASN A 121 14.51 -6.40 -17.45
N TRP A 122 15.21 -6.77 -16.38
CA TRP A 122 16.19 -5.95 -15.69
C TRP A 122 17.12 -5.19 -16.65
N TYR A 123 17.34 -3.90 -16.38
CA TYR A 123 18.21 -2.97 -17.14
C TYR A 123 17.75 -2.59 -18.55
N THR A 124 16.72 -3.20 -19.13
CA THR A 124 16.27 -2.82 -20.49
C THR A 124 15.38 -1.58 -20.45
N VAL A 125 15.50 -0.71 -21.44
CA VAL A 125 14.78 0.56 -21.53
C VAL A 125 13.86 0.53 -22.75
N GLY A 126 12.55 0.73 -22.55
CA GLY A 126 11.55 0.81 -23.62
C GLY A 126 11.40 -0.48 -24.45
N LEU A 127 11.83 -1.61 -23.91
CA LEU A 127 11.80 -2.92 -24.55
C LEU A 127 11.00 -3.90 -23.71
N THR A 128 10.36 -4.87 -24.37
CA THR A 128 9.66 -5.95 -23.68
C THR A 128 10.63 -6.99 -23.12
N SER A 129 10.12 -7.96 -22.36
CA SER A 129 10.88 -9.11 -21.85
C SER A 129 11.49 -10.02 -22.95
N LYS A 130 11.23 -9.76 -24.23
CA LYS A 130 11.95 -10.44 -25.33
C LYS A 130 13.37 -9.92 -25.54
N ALA A 131 13.68 -8.70 -25.08
CA ALA A 131 15.04 -8.18 -25.09
C ALA A 131 15.88 -8.80 -23.97
N GLN A 132 17.15 -9.07 -24.26
CA GLN A 132 18.13 -9.53 -23.28
C GLN A 132 19.08 -8.40 -22.92
N LYS A 133 19.42 -8.32 -21.63
CA LYS A 133 20.33 -7.29 -21.11
C LYS A 133 21.66 -7.30 -21.88
N GLY A 134 22.01 -6.16 -22.48
CA GLY A 134 23.27 -5.94 -23.17
C GLY A 134 23.40 -6.60 -24.55
N ASP A 135 22.37 -7.28 -25.07
CA ASP A 135 22.40 -7.87 -26.40
C ASP A 135 22.11 -6.81 -27.48
N CYS A 136 23.08 -6.53 -28.37
CA CYS A 136 22.91 -5.59 -29.47
C CYS A 136 21.75 -5.96 -30.41
N ILE A 137 21.41 -7.25 -30.52
CA ILE A 137 20.41 -7.73 -31.47
C ILE A 137 19.05 -7.71 -30.76
N VAL A 138 18.36 -6.58 -30.89
CA VAL A 138 16.99 -6.44 -30.39
C VAL A 138 16.01 -7.05 -31.40
N PRO A 139 15.29 -8.13 -31.07
CA PRO A 139 14.29 -8.70 -31.98
C PRO A 139 13.11 -7.73 -32.14
N LYS A 140 12.44 -7.77 -33.28
CA LYS A 140 11.39 -6.77 -33.58
C LYS A 140 10.24 -6.84 -32.58
N GLU A 141 9.95 -8.03 -32.08
CA GLU A 141 8.93 -8.32 -31.07
C GLU A 141 9.31 -7.82 -29.67
N ALA A 142 10.58 -7.44 -29.44
CA ALA A 142 11.00 -6.76 -28.22
C ALA A 142 10.70 -5.26 -28.24
N GLU A 143 10.48 -4.67 -29.41
CA GLU A 143 10.12 -3.26 -29.49
C GLU A 143 8.67 -3.05 -29.12
N ILE A 144 8.41 -2.07 -28.25
CA ILE A 144 7.06 -1.64 -27.91
C ILE A 144 6.95 -0.12 -28.03
N GLU A 145 5.77 0.38 -28.37
CA GLU A 145 5.49 1.81 -28.44
C GLU A 145 4.99 2.31 -27.09
N THR A 146 5.56 3.41 -26.61
CA THR A 146 5.17 4.03 -25.34
C THR A 146 3.98 4.98 -25.52
N ILE A 147 3.28 5.29 -24.43
CA ILE A 147 2.13 6.21 -24.43
C ILE A 147 2.50 7.62 -24.91
N ILE A 148 3.74 8.06 -24.73
CA ILE A 148 4.20 9.36 -25.24
C ILE A 148 4.33 9.34 -26.77
N GLN A 149 4.90 8.28 -27.35
CA GLN A 149 4.99 8.10 -28.81
C GLN A 149 3.58 8.00 -29.42
N GLN A 150 2.69 7.25 -28.77
CA GLN A 150 1.29 7.14 -29.17
C GLN A 150 0.56 8.47 -29.10
N SER A 151 0.68 9.20 -27.99
CA SER A 151 0.06 10.52 -27.81
C SER A 151 0.51 11.48 -28.90
N LYS A 152 1.81 11.45 -29.27
CA LYS A 152 2.32 12.30 -30.33
C LYS A 152 1.75 11.92 -31.71
N ARG A 153 1.67 10.62 -32.02
CA ARG A 153 1.03 10.13 -33.26
C ARG A 153 -0.44 10.54 -33.35
N GLU A 154 -1.12 10.65 -32.20
CA GLU A 154 -2.52 11.07 -32.11
C GLU A 154 -2.71 12.60 -32.13
N GLY A 155 -1.64 13.36 -32.34
CA GLY A 155 -1.70 14.81 -32.47
C GLY A 155 -1.67 15.57 -31.14
N LYS A 156 -1.53 14.87 -30.00
CA LYS A 156 -1.33 15.52 -28.70
C LYS A 156 0.07 16.09 -28.57
N SER A 157 0.22 17.08 -27.70
CA SER A 157 1.54 17.54 -27.30
C SER A 157 2.15 16.61 -26.24
N THR A 158 3.48 16.54 -26.18
CA THR A 158 4.17 15.64 -25.28
C THR A 158 5.34 16.28 -24.56
N GLY A 159 5.54 15.92 -23.30
CA GLY A 159 6.67 16.41 -22.53
C GLY A 159 7.25 15.42 -21.52
N ILE A 160 8.53 15.63 -21.20
CA ILE A 160 9.29 14.91 -20.18
C ILE A 160 9.99 15.94 -19.30
N VAL A 161 9.76 15.87 -17.99
CA VAL A 161 10.42 16.67 -16.98
C VAL A 161 11.05 15.74 -15.95
N THR A 162 12.32 15.93 -15.63
CA THR A 162 13.02 15.09 -14.65
C THR A 162 14.08 15.88 -13.89
N THR A 163 14.35 15.47 -12.64
CA THR A 163 15.52 15.92 -11.88
C THR A 163 16.78 15.07 -12.11
N SER A 164 16.73 14.03 -12.95
CA SER A 164 17.91 13.26 -13.38
C SER A 164 18.44 13.72 -14.75
N ARG A 165 19.43 12.99 -15.26
CA ARG A 165 19.82 13.07 -16.68
C ARG A 165 18.62 12.66 -17.53
N ILE A 166 18.32 13.37 -18.61
CA ILE A 166 17.22 12.98 -19.52
C ILE A 166 17.44 11.61 -20.19
N THR A 167 18.69 11.13 -20.18
CA THR A 167 19.12 9.80 -20.64
C THR A 167 19.07 8.73 -19.54
N HIS A 168 18.70 9.08 -18.30
CA HIS A 168 18.55 8.13 -17.20
C HIS A 168 17.33 7.22 -17.41
N ALA A 169 17.24 6.16 -16.61
CA ALA A 169 16.30 5.06 -16.79
C ALA A 169 14.84 5.45 -17.04
N THR A 170 14.18 6.08 -16.07
CA THR A 170 12.76 6.45 -16.15
C THR A 170 12.45 7.40 -17.32
N PRO A 171 13.17 8.54 -17.52
CA PRO A 171 12.87 9.42 -18.64
C PRO A 171 13.22 8.77 -19.98
N ALA A 172 14.30 7.98 -20.05
CA ALA A 172 14.67 7.25 -21.27
C ALA A 172 13.64 6.20 -21.65
N ALA A 173 13.01 5.52 -20.70
CA ALA A 173 11.96 4.53 -20.96
C ALA A 173 10.74 5.11 -21.68
N ALA A 174 10.56 6.43 -21.66
CA ALA A 174 9.52 7.11 -22.42
C ALA A 174 9.81 7.12 -23.93
N TYR A 175 11.05 7.17 -24.38
CA TYR A 175 11.38 7.44 -25.79
C TYR A 175 12.42 6.50 -26.43
N ALA A 176 13.34 5.95 -25.63
CA ALA A 176 14.45 5.15 -26.10
C ALA A 176 14.14 3.65 -26.03
N LYS A 177 14.84 2.90 -26.87
CA LYS A 177 14.79 1.45 -26.97
C LYS A 177 16.22 0.93 -26.95
N VAL A 178 16.70 0.54 -25.77
CA VAL A 178 18.04 -0.02 -25.60
C VAL A 178 18.04 -1.20 -24.64
N PRO A 179 18.84 -2.24 -24.90
CA PRO A 179 18.95 -3.42 -24.05
C PRO A 179 19.77 -3.17 -22.77
N HIS A 180 20.25 -1.94 -22.54
CA HIS A 180 21.02 -1.60 -21.36
C HIS A 180 20.90 -0.12 -20.98
N ARG A 181 20.38 0.17 -19.78
CA ARG A 181 20.10 1.52 -19.28
C ARG A 181 21.29 2.47 -19.22
N TYR A 182 22.51 1.95 -19.14
CA TYR A 182 23.71 2.79 -19.14
C TYR A 182 24.24 3.13 -20.54
N TRP A 183 23.59 2.76 -21.64
CA TRP A 183 24.03 3.17 -22.99
C TRP A 183 23.60 4.62 -23.30
N GLU A 184 23.95 5.55 -22.41
CA GLU A 184 23.55 6.96 -22.48
C GLU A 184 24.30 7.75 -23.57
N SER A 185 25.52 7.32 -23.92
CA SER A 185 26.39 7.91 -24.95
C SER A 185 27.23 6.85 -25.67
N ASP A 186 27.97 7.22 -26.72
CA ASP A 186 28.88 6.31 -27.44
C ASP A 186 30.02 5.77 -26.54
N VAL A 187 30.52 6.58 -25.60
CA VAL A 187 31.50 6.15 -24.59
C VAL A 187 30.87 5.15 -23.64
N ASP A 188 29.65 5.41 -23.17
CA ASP A 188 29.00 4.52 -22.22
C ASP A 188 28.63 3.19 -22.88
N GLN A 189 28.21 3.21 -24.16
CA GLN A 189 28.08 1.98 -24.95
C GLN A 189 29.39 1.19 -24.93
N ARG A 190 30.55 1.79 -25.21
CA ARG A 190 31.84 1.08 -25.14
C ARG A 190 32.13 0.53 -23.75
N LYS A 191 31.88 1.33 -22.70
CA LYS A 191 32.11 0.95 -21.30
C LYS A 191 31.24 -0.21 -20.84
N TYR A 192 30.01 -0.30 -21.34
CA TYR A 192 29.03 -1.31 -20.97
C TYR A 192 28.78 -2.32 -22.10
N ASN A 193 29.84 -2.69 -22.83
CA ASN A 193 29.87 -3.75 -23.84
C ASN A 193 28.83 -3.62 -24.98
N GLY A 194 28.41 -2.41 -25.29
CA GLY A 194 27.48 -2.05 -26.36
C GLY A 194 28.11 -1.47 -27.62
N SER A 195 29.43 -1.62 -27.80
CA SER A 195 30.14 -1.11 -28.97
C SER A 195 29.53 -1.63 -30.27
N GLY A 196 29.01 -0.73 -31.11
CA GLY A 196 28.43 -1.09 -32.41
C GLY A 196 26.95 -1.49 -32.37
N CYS A 197 26.26 -1.40 -31.22
CA CYS A 197 24.83 -1.71 -31.10
C CYS A 197 23.88 -0.61 -31.64
N GLY A 198 24.33 0.23 -32.57
CA GLY A 198 23.54 1.34 -33.11
C GLY A 198 23.46 2.56 -32.19
N GLN A 199 22.34 3.29 -32.25
CA GLN A 199 22.19 4.58 -31.57
C GLN A 199 22.10 4.44 -30.05
N ASP A 200 22.90 5.25 -29.34
CA ASP A 200 22.80 5.44 -27.89
C ASP A 200 21.52 6.20 -27.50
N ILE A 201 21.19 6.25 -26.20
CA ILE A 201 19.96 6.88 -25.72
C ILE A 201 19.90 8.37 -26.11
N ALA A 202 21.01 9.12 -25.98
CA ALA A 202 21.04 10.54 -26.36
C ALA A 202 20.81 10.74 -27.86
N GLN A 203 21.40 9.88 -28.70
CA GLN A 203 21.14 9.86 -30.14
C GLN A 203 19.68 9.54 -30.46
N GLN A 204 19.06 8.57 -29.77
CA GLN A 204 17.65 8.23 -29.99
C GLN A 204 16.69 9.36 -29.58
N LEU A 205 17.03 10.17 -28.57
CA LEU A 205 16.25 11.35 -28.22
C LEU A 205 16.20 12.34 -29.40
N ILE A 206 17.36 12.63 -30.00
CA ILE A 206 17.48 13.65 -31.04
C ILE A 206 17.05 13.13 -32.41
N TYR A 207 17.43 11.92 -32.81
CA TYR A 207 17.20 11.44 -34.16
C TYR A 207 15.82 10.78 -34.35
N ASN A 208 15.28 10.16 -33.31
CA ASN A 208 14.07 9.35 -33.42
C ASN A 208 12.88 9.99 -32.69
N ASN A 209 13.13 10.90 -31.75
CA ASN A 209 12.12 11.49 -30.87
C ASN A 209 12.24 13.02 -30.73
N ASN A 210 12.80 13.72 -31.73
CA ASN A 210 12.83 15.20 -31.78
C ASN A 210 11.43 15.84 -31.85
N ASN A 211 10.39 15.03 -32.02
CA ASN A 211 9.00 15.44 -32.04
C ASN A 211 8.39 15.60 -30.63
N ILE A 212 9.10 15.30 -29.53
CA ILE A 212 8.68 15.69 -28.17
C ILE A 212 8.70 17.22 -28.06
N ASP A 213 7.70 17.83 -27.41
CA ASP A 213 7.52 19.29 -27.41
C ASP A 213 8.26 19.97 -26.26
N VAL A 214 8.26 19.37 -25.08
CA VAL A 214 8.95 19.91 -23.89
C VAL A 214 9.86 18.86 -23.29
N ILE A 215 11.15 19.15 -23.16
CA ILE A 215 12.12 18.31 -22.47
C ILE A 215 12.86 19.15 -21.45
N PHE A 216 12.78 18.80 -20.17
CA PHE A 216 13.52 19.45 -19.09
C PHE A 216 14.23 18.42 -18.21
N GLY A 217 15.54 18.57 -18.06
CA GLY A 217 16.34 17.73 -17.17
C GLY A 217 17.82 18.08 -17.18
N GLY A 218 18.64 17.16 -16.69
CA GLY A 218 20.09 17.27 -16.74
C GLY A 218 20.71 16.41 -17.85
N GLY A 219 22.02 16.21 -17.77
CA GLY A 219 22.74 15.19 -18.55
C GLY A 219 23.37 15.70 -19.83
N ARG A 220 23.60 17.01 -19.98
CA ARG A 220 24.17 17.57 -21.23
C ARG A 220 25.50 16.95 -21.65
N ARG A 221 26.26 16.34 -20.72
CA ARG A 221 27.51 15.64 -21.04
C ARG A 221 27.37 14.54 -22.09
N ALA A 222 26.19 13.93 -22.25
CA ALA A 222 25.94 12.89 -23.25
C ALA A 222 25.70 13.43 -24.67
N PHE A 223 25.54 14.75 -24.81
CA PHE A 223 25.10 15.41 -26.06
C PHE A 223 26.20 16.20 -26.77
N PHE A 224 27.32 16.46 -26.11
CA PHE A 224 28.41 17.29 -26.64
C PHE A 224 29.72 16.50 -26.81
N PRO A 225 30.60 16.90 -27.76
CA PRO A 225 31.92 16.32 -27.93
C PRO A 225 32.79 16.49 -26.68
N ASN A 226 33.65 15.52 -26.41
CA ASN A 226 34.64 15.56 -25.33
C ASN A 226 35.68 16.70 -25.45
N THR A 227 35.75 17.36 -26.60
CA THR A 227 36.55 18.58 -26.79
C THR A 227 35.89 19.83 -26.17
N THR A 228 34.62 19.72 -25.77
CA THR A 228 33.86 20.78 -25.10
C THR A 228 33.76 20.48 -23.60
N ARG A 229 33.77 21.54 -22.78
CA ARG A 229 33.67 21.44 -21.32
C ARG A 229 32.42 22.12 -20.80
N ASP A 230 31.93 21.59 -19.69
CA ASP A 230 30.81 22.17 -18.97
C ASP A 230 31.14 23.57 -18.44
N PRO A 231 30.33 24.61 -18.74
CA PRO A 231 30.65 25.97 -18.33
C PRO A 231 30.60 26.18 -16.81
N VAL A 232 29.91 25.30 -16.07
CA VAL A 232 29.75 25.41 -14.61
C VAL A 232 30.77 24.56 -13.86
N THR A 233 30.90 23.28 -14.22
CA THR A 233 31.72 22.29 -13.52
C THR A 233 33.10 22.10 -14.14
N ASN A 234 33.36 22.66 -15.34
CA ASN A 234 34.60 22.52 -16.09
C ASN A 234 35.01 21.06 -16.41
N ILE A 235 34.08 20.11 -16.29
CA ILE A 235 34.31 18.72 -16.68
C ILE A 235 34.19 18.55 -18.19
N SER A 236 34.99 17.64 -18.76
CA SER A 236 34.84 17.23 -20.15
C SER A 236 33.50 16.55 -20.36
N TYR A 237 32.85 16.83 -21.51
CA TYR A 237 31.72 16.04 -21.96
C TYR A 237 32.16 14.66 -22.49
N LEU A 238 31.19 13.79 -22.78
CA LEU A 238 31.46 12.37 -22.99
C LEU A 238 31.75 12.02 -24.46
N ARG A 239 31.12 12.66 -25.44
CA ARG A 239 31.07 12.07 -26.79
C ARG A 239 32.43 12.04 -27.50
N GLU A 240 32.89 10.87 -27.93
CA GLU A 240 34.16 10.72 -28.69
C GLU A 240 33.91 10.58 -30.21
N ASP A 241 32.66 10.44 -30.62
CA ASP A 241 32.25 10.44 -32.02
C ASP A 241 32.24 11.84 -32.68
N ASN A 242 32.72 12.86 -31.94
CA ASN A 242 32.78 14.28 -32.32
C ASN A 242 31.41 14.91 -32.63
N LYS A 243 30.30 14.27 -32.29
CA LYS A 243 28.96 14.82 -32.55
C LYS A 243 28.55 15.85 -31.51
N ASN A 244 27.88 16.90 -31.98
CA ASN A 244 27.17 17.86 -31.13
C ASN A 244 25.68 17.71 -31.41
N LEU A 245 25.03 16.86 -30.62
CA LEU A 245 23.63 16.50 -30.81
C LEU A 245 22.68 17.67 -30.61
N ILE A 246 23.08 18.69 -29.83
CA ILE A 246 22.27 19.91 -29.66
C ILE A 246 22.24 20.72 -30.95
N LYS A 247 23.41 20.94 -31.59
CA LYS A 247 23.45 21.63 -32.89
C LYS A 247 22.69 20.87 -33.97
N GLU A 248 22.76 19.54 -33.95
CA GLU A 248 21.99 18.70 -34.87
C GLU A 248 20.47 18.81 -34.61
N TRP A 249 20.05 18.86 -33.34
CA TRP A 249 18.65 19.12 -32.98
C TRP A 249 18.18 20.49 -33.44
N GLU A 250 18.96 21.56 -33.20
CA GLU A 250 18.63 22.92 -33.63
C GLU A 250 18.47 22.99 -35.16
N ALA A 251 19.39 22.39 -35.92
CA ALA A 251 19.29 22.32 -37.38
C ALA A 251 18.01 21.57 -37.84
N MET A 252 17.65 20.48 -37.17
CA MET A 252 16.39 19.78 -37.45
C MET A 252 15.17 20.66 -37.14
N MET A 253 15.21 21.45 -36.07
CA MET A 253 14.10 22.35 -35.73
C MET A 253 13.97 23.50 -36.72
N GLU A 254 15.08 24.06 -37.23
CA GLU A 254 15.09 25.05 -38.30
C GLU A 254 14.34 24.53 -39.55
N ASP A 255 14.56 23.27 -39.93
CA ASP A 255 13.88 22.63 -41.06
C ASP A 255 12.35 22.49 -40.86
N THR A 256 11.88 22.40 -39.62
CA THR A 256 10.43 22.32 -39.31
C THR A 256 9.71 23.67 -39.38
N GLY A 257 10.44 24.78 -39.27
CA GLY A 257 9.87 26.13 -39.12
C GLY A 257 9.15 26.38 -37.78
N GLN A 258 9.22 25.45 -36.82
CA GLN A 258 8.63 25.61 -35.49
C GLN A 258 9.47 26.56 -34.62
N SER A 259 8.82 27.29 -33.71
CA SER A 259 9.56 28.13 -32.75
C SER A 259 10.19 27.24 -31.68
N TYR A 260 11.52 27.17 -31.63
CA TYR A 260 12.24 26.31 -30.67
C TYR A 260 13.19 27.09 -29.76
N ARG A 261 13.52 26.53 -28.58
CA ARG A 261 14.52 27.07 -27.64
C ARG A 261 15.36 25.95 -27.04
N TYR A 262 16.68 26.13 -27.02
CA TYR A 262 17.58 25.37 -26.16
C TYR A 262 17.92 26.23 -24.93
N VAL A 263 17.84 25.66 -23.73
CA VAL A 263 18.13 26.38 -22.47
C VAL A 263 18.98 25.55 -21.51
N GLU A 264 19.83 26.23 -20.75
CA GLU A 264 20.89 25.60 -19.95
C GLU A 264 20.95 26.09 -18.50
N ASN A 265 20.19 27.13 -18.14
CA ASN A 265 20.14 27.68 -16.79
C ASN A 265 18.79 28.35 -16.51
N THR A 266 18.62 28.80 -15.26
CA THR A 266 17.39 29.42 -14.78
C THR A 266 17.03 30.71 -15.54
N GLU A 267 18.01 31.54 -15.90
CA GLU A 267 17.77 32.78 -16.65
C GLU A 267 17.20 32.50 -18.04
N GLN A 268 17.84 31.62 -18.80
CA GLN A 268 17.38 31.19 -20.12
C GLN A 268 16.02 30.51 -20.02
N PHE A 269 15.82 29.62 -19.04
CA PHE A 269 14.53 28.98 -18.78
C PHE A 269 13.40 30.00 -18.54
N ARG A 270 13.67 31.05 -17.74
CA ARG A 270 12.71 32.13 -17.48
C ARG A 270 12.41 32.96 -18.73
N SER A 271 13.37 33.10 -19.65
CA SER A 271 13.19 33.83 -20.91
C SER A 271 12.31 33.11 -21.93
N VAL A 272 12.03 31.80 -21.74
CA VAL A 272 11.13 31.04 -22.61
C VAL A 272 9.70 31.57 -22.45
N ASP A 273 9.19 32.22 -23.50
CA ASP A 273 7.78 32.60 -23.60
C ASP A 273 6.95 31.36 -23.96
N PRO A 274 6.10 30.86 -23.03
CA PRO A 274 5.30 29.68 -23.28
C PRO A 274 4.24 29.89 -24.37
N ALA A 275 3.81 31.13 -24.61
CA ALA A 275 2.80 31.43 -25.63
C ALA A 275 3.34 31.19 -27.05
N THR A 276 4.62 31.51 -27.29
CA THR A 276 5.21 31.49 -28.64
C THR A 276 6.21 30.37 -28.88
N THR A 277 6.61 29.61 -27.85
CA THR A 277 7.59 28.53 -27.98
C THR A 277 6.88 27.21 -28.24
N ASP A 278 7.15 26.55 -29.37
CA ASP A 278 6.55 25.26 -29.73
C ASP A 278 7.39 24.08 -29.22
N LYS A 279 8.72 24.25 -29.23
CA LYS A 279 9.69 23.24 -28.84
C LYS A 279 10.67 23.79 -27.81
N VAL A 280 10.93 23.06 -26.73
CA VAL A 280 11.98 23.43 -25.79
C VAL A 280 12.77 22.22 -25.32
N LEU A 281 14.09 22.34 -25.39
CA LEU A 281 15.05 21.39 -24.83
C LEU A 281 15.87 22.09 -23.75
N GLY A 282 15.61 21.78 -22.49
CA GLY A 282 16.34 22.29 -21.34
C GLY A 282 17.26 21.23 -20.74
N LEU A 283 18.58 21.42 -20.85
CA LEU A 283 19.59 20.57 -20.22
C LEU A 283 20.44 21.39 -19.26
N PHE A 284 20.06 21.39 -17.98
CA PHE A 284 20.54 22.38 -17.02
C PHE A 284 21.90 22.07 -16.37
N THR A 285 22.31 20.80 -16.35
CA THR A 285 23.57 20.38 -15.74
C THR A 285 24.25 19.29 -16.57
N ALA A 286 25.56 19.13 -16.37
CA ALA A 286 26.32 18.05 -17.00
C ALA A 286 25.82 16.65 -16.62
N SER A 287 25.27 16.47 -15.42
CA SER A 287 24.81 15.18 -14.87
C SER A 287 23.34 15.30 -14.41
N ASN A 288 22.94 14.68 -13.31
CA ASN A 288 21.65 14.95 -12.68
C ASN A 288 21.54 16.42 -12.23
N LEU A 289 20.32 16.91 -11.97
CA LEU A 289 20.16 18.17 -11.24
C LEU A 289 20.70 17.99 -9.81
N PRO A 290 21.21 19.06 -9.17
CA PRO A 290 21.51 19.03 -7.73
C PRO A 290 20.24 18.70 -6.93
N PHE A 291 20.41 18.17 -5.72
CA PHE A 291 19.27 18.04 -4.80
C PHE A 291 18.69 19.43 -4.47
N GLU A 292 17.40 19.51 -4.14
CA GLU A 292 16.67 20.75 -3.87
C GLU A 292 17.32 21.56 -2.74
N LEU A 293 17.79 20.89 -1.68
CA LEU A 293 18.52 21.53 -0.57
C LEU A 293 19.83 22.19 -1.02
N GLN A 294 20.50 21.67 -2.05
CA GLN A 294 21.76 22.20 -2.59
C GLN A 294 21.57 22.93 -3.92
N ARG A 295 20.33 23.20 -4.34
CA ARG A 295 20.04 23.82 -5.62
C ARG A 295 20.44 25.29 -5.63
N ASP A 296 21.24 25.70 -6.61
CA ASP A 296 21.44 27.12 -6.91
C ASP A 296 20.16 27.70 -7.53
N LYS A 297 19.53 28.64 -6.82
CA LYS A 297 18.27 29.29 -7.21
C LYS A 297 18.50 30.59 -8.02
N GLY A 298 19.77 30.96 -8.23
CA GLY A 298 20.18 32.15 -8.97
C GLY A 298 20.02 32.03 -10.49
N PRO A 299 20.31 33.09 -11.26
CA PRO A 299 20.17 33.11 -12.72
C PRO A 299 20.98 32.02 -13.45
N GLN A 300 22.19 31.73 -12.96
CA GLN A 300 23.07 30.69 -13.51
C GLN A 300 22.85 29.30 -12.89
N GLY A 301 21.92 29.19 -11.93
CA GLY A 301 21.53 27.94 -11.30
C GLY A 301 20.49 27.18 -12.14
N VAL A 302 19.70 26.32 -11.49
CA VAL A 302 18.74 25.43 -12.17
C VAL A 302 17.30 25.64 -11.69
N PRO A 303 16.29 25.54 -12.58
CA PRO A 303 14.89 25.64 -12.19
C PRO A 303 14.48 24.48 -11.27
N SER A 304 13.51 24.70 -10.39
CA SER A 304 12.96 23.64 -9.53
C SER A 304 12.03 22.70 -10.32
N LEU A 305 11.73 21.52 -9.77
CA LEU A 305 10.73 20.62 -10.35
C LEU A 305 9.33 21.28 -10.50
N PRO A 306 8.83 22.06 -9.52
CA PRO A 306 7.62 22.86 -9.70
C PRO A 306 7.71 23.90 -10.82
N ASP A 307 8.84 24.62 -10.95
CA ASP A 307 9.05 25.61 -12.02
C ASP A 307 9.00 24.95 -13.40
N MET A 308 9.72 23.82 -13.57
CA MET A 308 9.75 23.05 -14.81
C MET A 308 8.36 22.49 -15.15
N THR A 309 7.63 21.99 -14.15
CA THR A 309 6.25 21.49 -14.31
C THR A 309 5.31 22.58 -14.81
N LYS A 310 5.35 23.76 -14.18
CA LYS A 310 4.56 24.93 -14.58
C LYS A 310 4.82 25.31 -16.03
N LYS A 311 6.11 25.48 -16.40
CA LYS A 311 6.48 25.88 -17.76
C LYS A 311 6.10 24.83 -18.79
N ALA A 312 6.24 23.55 -18.46
CA ALA A 312 5.85 22.46 -19.35
C ALA A 312 4.35 22.50 -19.64
N ILE A 313 3.50 22.57 -18.61
CA ILE A 313 2.04 22.65 -18.78
C ILE A 313 1.67 23.87 -19.62
N GLN A 314 2.25 25.04 -19.34
CA GLN A 314 1.97 26.28 -20.08
C GLN A 314 2.31 26.22 -21.58
N ILE A 315 3.33 25.45 -21.95
CA ILE A 315 3.68 25.24 -23.36
C ILE A 315 2.74 24.21 -24.00
N LEU A 316 2.49 23.10 -23.30
CA LEU A 316 1.74 21.95 -23.82
C LEU A 316 0.23 22.23 -23.94
N GLU A 317 -0.34 23.04 -23.04
CA GLU A 317 -1.78 23.34 -22.99
C GLU A 317 -2.29 24.10 -24.24
N LYS A 318 -1.38 24.70 -25.02
CA LYS A 318 -1.70 25.34 -26.30
C LYS A 318 -2.35 24.39 -27.29
N ASN A 319 -2.05 23.09 -27.19
CA ASN A 319 -2.61 22.09 -28.06
C ASN A 319 -4.04 21.74 -27.64
N LYS A 320 -5.00 21.98 -28.55
CA LYS A 320 -6.42 21.71 -28.31
C LYS A 320 -6.76 20.23 -28.17
N GLU A 321 -5.93 19.35 -28.72
CA GLU A 321 -6.06 17.89 -28.56
C GLU A 321 -5.55 17.41 -27.18
N GLY A 322 -4.93 18.31 -26.41
CA GLY A 322 -4.36 18.03 -25.10
C GLY A 322 -2.93 17.52 -25.14
N PHE A 323 -2.47 16.97 -24.02
CA PHE A 323 -1.09 16.53 -23.88
C PHE A 323 -0.90 15.28 -23.00
N PHE A 324 0.24 14.62 -23.17
CA PHE A 324 0.80 13.68 -22.21
C PHE A 324 2.08 14.26 -21.61
N LEU A 325 2.21 14.25 -20.29
CA LEU A 325 3.36 14.79 -19.58
C LEU A 325 3.87 13.80 -18.53
N LEU A 326 5.11 13.36 -18.69
CA LEU A 326 5.85 12.60 -17.66
C LEU A 326 6.66 13.56 -16.81
N ILE A 327 6.52 13.49 -15.50
CA ILE A 327 7.28 14.28 -14.53
C ILE A 327 7.92 13.32 -13.52
N GLU A 328 9.22 13.46 -13.29
CA GLU A 328 9.96 12.57 -12.41
C GLU A 328 10.77 13.35 -11.36
N SER A 329 10.63 12.98 -10.09
CA SER A 329 11.55 13.37 -9.01
C SER A 329 12.57 12.26 -8.76
N ALA A 330 13.53 12.16 -9.69
CA ALA A 330 14.53 11.08 -9.72
C ALA A 330 15.55 11.16 -8.57
N ARG A 331 15.65 12.31 -7.90
CA ARG A 331 16.61 12.53 -6.84
C ARG A 331 16.17 11.91 -5.51
N ILE A 332 14.91 11.49 -5.38
CA ILE A 332 14.44 10.69 -4.22
C ILE A 332 15.26 9.39 -4.13
N ASP A 333 15.28 8.60 -5.20
CA ASP A 333 16.07 7.36 -5.34
C ASP A 333 17.56 7.58 -5.03
N HIS A 334 18.19 8.54 -5.70
CA HIS A 334 19.61 8.83 -5.48
C HIS A 334 19.93 9.24 -4.03
N ALA A 335 19.00 9.90 -3.33
CA ALA A 335 19.19 10.25 -1.92
C ALA A 335 19.07 9.02 -1.01
N HIS A 336 18.15 8.10 -1.31
CA HIS A 336 18.02 6.84 -0.59
C HIS A 336 19.23 5.94 -0.79
N HIS A 337 19.75 5.81 -2.02
CA HIS A 337 21.01 5.11 -2.30
C HIS A 337 22.19 5.60 -1.44
N ASP A 338 22.23 6.90 -1.16
CA ASP A 338 23.25 7.54 -0.32
C ASP A 338 22.95 7.45 1.21
N ASN A 339 21.84 6.84 1.62
CA ASN A 339 21.25 6.90 2.97
C ASN A 339 21.02 8.33 3.48
N LYS A 340 20.72 9.29 2.61
CA LYS A 340 20.51 10.71 2.99
C LYS A 340 19.02 11.03 3.05
N ALA A 341 18.35 10.55 4.10
CA ALA A 341 16.89 10.67 4.20
C ALA A 341 16.40 12.11 4.07
N LYS A 342 17.09 13.11 4.68
CA LYS A 342 16.68 14.52 4.56
C LYS A 342 16.58 14.99 3.09
N ASN A 343 17.54 14.62 2.23
CA ASN A 343 17.44 14.95 0.81
C ASN A 343 16.27 14.20 0.16
N ALA A 344 16.06 12.92 0.45
CA ALA A 344 14.93 12.16 -0.09
C ALA A 344 13.57 12.78 0.31
N LEU A 345 13.44 13.22 1.56
CA LEU A 345 12.23 13.87 2.05
C LEU A 345 12.02 15.24 1.39
N GLU A 346 13.06 16.06 1.24
CA GLU A 346 12.96 17.35 0.54
C GLU A 346 12.58 17.17 -0.94
N GLU A 347 13.17 16.21 -1.64
CA GLU A 347 12.81 15.90 -3.04
C GLU A 347 11.36 15.41 -3.17
N THR A 348 10.85 14.70 -2.17
CA THR A 348 9.45 14.29 -2.10
C THR A 348 8.54 15.49 -1.85
N VAL A 349 8.96 16.47 -1.05
CA VAL A 349 8.24 17.75 -0.88
C VAL A 349 8.25 18.57 -2.18
N ALA A 350 9.37 18.61 -2.90
CA ALA A 350 9.43 19.28 -4.21
C ALA A 350 8.53 18.59 -5.25
N LEU A 351 8.39 17.26 -5.20
CA LEU A 351 7.42 16.51 -5.99
C LEU A 351 5.98 16.88 -5.61
N ASP A 352 5.68 16.95 -4.31
CA ASP A 352 4.37 17.38 -3.81
C ASP A 352 3.97 18.78 -4.31
N GLU A 353 4.91 19.73 -4.26
CA GLU A 353 4.72 21.07 -4.81
C GLU A 353 4.49 21.06 -6.32
N ALA A 354 5.18 20.19 -7.06
CA ALA A 354 5.00 20.05 -8.50
C ALA A 354 3.61 19.46 -8.84
N VAL A 355 3.14 18.50 -8.06
CA VAL A 355 1.76 17.98 -8.17
C VAL A 355 0.75 19.11 -7.92
N LYS A 356 0.95 19.90 -6.86
CA LYS A 356 0.10 21.06 -6.56
C LYS A 356 0.05 22.07 -7.71
N VAL A 357 1.19 22.37 -8.33
CA VAL A 357 1.23 23.23 -9.51
C VAL A 357 0.39 22.64 -10.65
N ALA A 358 0.48 21.33 -10.90
CA ALA A 358 -0.32 20.68 -11.93
C ALA A 358 -1.82 20.69 -11.63
N THR A 359 -2.22 20.49 -10.37
CA THR A 359 -3.63 20.54 -9.97
C THR A 359 -4.22 21.95 -10.06
N GLU A 360 -3.41 23.00 -9.86
CA GLU A 360 -3.82 24.40 -10.01
C GLU A 360 -3.93 24.86 -11.47
N LEU A 361 -3.13 24.26 -12.37
CA LEU A 361 -3.07 24.65 -13.79
C LEU A 361 -3.98 23.81 -14.70
N THR A 362 -4.58 22.73 -14.20
CA THR A 362 -5.39 21.82 -15.01
C THR A 362 -6.77 21.58 -14.40
N SER A 363 -7.73 21.17 -15.23
CA SER A 363 -9.08 20.88 -14.77
C SER A 363 -9.22 19.39 -14.43
N GLU A 364 -9.77 19.09 -13.26
CA GLU A 364 -10.10 17.71 -12.89
C GLU A 364 -11.16 17.09 -13.83
N GLU A 365 -11.94 17.91 -14.54
CA GLU A 365 -12.95 17.43 -15.48
C GLU A 365 -12.32 16.75 -16.71
N ASP A 366 -11.13 17.18 -17.14
CA ASP A 366 -10.52 16.72 -18.40
C ASP A 366 -9.04 16.32 -18.28
N THR A 367 -8.47 16.34 -17.08
CA THR A 367 -7.07 16.01 -16.83
C THR A 367 -6.93 14.86 -15.83
N LEU A 368 -6.36 13.74 -16.29
CA LEU A 368 -5.99 12.63 -15.42
C LEU A 368 -4.60 12.90 -14.85
N ILE A 369 -4.48 12.92 -13.52
CA ILE A 369 -3.19 13.00 -12.83
C ILE A 369 -3.01 11.73 -12.01
N ILE A 370 -1.87 11.05 -12.22
CA ILE A 370 -1.43 9.89 -11.47
C ILE A 370 -0.08 10.22 -10.82
N VAL A 371 0.07 9.91 -9.53
CA VAL A 371 1.33 9.99 -8.79
C VAL A 371 1.66 8.60 -8.26
N THR A 372 2.85 8.09 -8.54
CA THR A 372 3.29 6.76 -8.14
C THR A 372 4.81 6.73 -8.01
N ALA A 373 5.36 5.58 -7.63
CA ALA A 373 6.76 5.24 -7.78
C ALA A 373 6.93 4.04 -8.73
N ASP A 374 8.17 3.83 -9.17
CA ASP A 374 8.64 2.64 -9.85
C ASP A 374 9.04 1.50 -8.89
N HIS A 375 9.66 1.82 -7.76
CA HIS A 375 10.00 0.91 -6.68
C HIS A 375 10.08 1.67 -5.34
N SER A 376 10.33 0.95 -4.24
CA SER A 376 10.63 1.56 -2.94
C SER A 376 12.12 1.46 -2.60
N HIS A 377 12.49 1.79 -1.36
CA HIS A 377 13.80 1.62 -0.74
C HIS A 377 13.66 0.94 0.61
N VAL A 378 14.75 0.38 1.14
CA VAL A 378 14.76 -0.32 2.44
C VAL A 378 14.83 0.66 3.61
N PHE A 379 13.84 1.56 3.69
CA PHE A 379 13.77 2.72 4.56
C PHE A 379 12.55 2.63 5.51
N ASN A 380 12.74 2.88 6.81
CA ASN A 380 11.65 2.78 7.80
C ASN A 380 11.62 3.93 8.81
N ILE A 381 10.45 4.09 9.43
CA ILE A 381 10.20 4.94 10.60
C ILE A 381 10.17 4.03 11.84
N ALA A 382 11.20 4.12 12.67
CA ALA A 382 11.50 3.19 13.74
C ALA A 382 11.37 3.80 15.14
N GLY A 383 11.30 2.92 16.15
CA GLY A 383 11.24 3.31 17.56
C GLY A 383 9.84 3.62 18.04
N TYR A 384 9.73 4.35 19.14
CA TYR A 384 8.46 4.88 19.66
C TYR A 384 8.57 6.36 20.03
N PRO A 385 8.95 7.22 19.05
CA PRO A 385 9.07 8.64 19.31
C PRO A 385 7.73 9.19 19.79
N LYS A 386 7.80 10.12 20.75
CA LYS A 386 6.65 10.98 21.08
C LYS A 386 6.18 11.71 19.83
N ARG A 387 4.91 12.06 19.80
CA ARG A 387 4.40 12.88 18.70
C ARG A 387 5.14 14.21 18.59
N GLY A 388 5.44 14.64 17.37
CA GLY A 388 6.22 15.84 17.08
C GLY A 388 7.72 15.69 17.39
N ASN A 389 8.24 14.48 17.58
CA ASN A 389 9.68 14.26 17.53
C ASN A 389 10.16 14.59 16.11
N ASP A 390 11.28 15.31 16.01
CA ASP A 390 11.90 15.58 14.72
C ASP A 390 12.08 14.25 13.96
N ILE A 391 11.50 14.18 12.75
CA ILE A 391 11.56 12.95 11.94
C ILE A 391 12.99 12.60 11.56
N LEU A 392 13.89 13.58 11.45
CA LEU A 392 15.32 13.38 11.21
C LEU A 392 16.11 13.17 12.52
N GLY A 393 15.44 13.34 13.65
CA GLY A 393 16.03 13.34 14.98
C GLY A 393 16.31 11.96 15.55
N VAL A 394 16.91 11.99 16.75
CA VAL A 394 17.01 10.84 17.66
C VAL A 394 15.60 10.46 18.13
N VAL A 395 15.32 9.17 18.31
CA VAL A 395 14.07 8.73 18.95
C VAL A 395 14.01 9.28 20.38
N GLU A 396 12.98 10.06 20.71
CA GLU A 396 12.76 10.54 22.08
C GLU A 396 11.30 10.39 22.55
N PRO A 397 11.06 9.96 23.81
CA PRO A 397 12.04 9.38 24.73
C PRO A 397 12.39 7.93 24.34
N ILE A 398 13.60 7.48 24.69
CA ILE A 398 13.94 6.05 24.70
C ILE A 398 13.88 5.58 26.16
N PRO A 399 12.87 4.80 26.57
CA PRO A 399 12.82 4.22 27.92
C PRO A 399 14.07 3.35 28.16
N LYS A 400 14.56 3.29 29.41
CA LYS A 400 15.74 2.46 29.75
C LYS A 400 15.62 1.01 29.32
N SER A 401 14.42 0.43 29.41
CA SER A 401 14.16 -0.97 29.01
C SER A 401 14.14 -1.19 27.50
N TRP A 402 14.25 -0.13 26.69
CA TRP A 402 14.27 -0.15 25.22
C TRP A 402 15.55 0.53 24.70
N PHE A 403 16.50 0.80 25.58
CA PHE A 403 17.78 1.37 25.17
C PHE A 403 18.60 0.29 24.47
N PRO A 404 19.25 0.60 23.33
CA PRO A 404 20.03 -0.40 22.60
C PRO A 404 21.11 -1.07 23.43
N LEU A 405 21.34 -2.35 23.14
CA LEU A 405 22.30 -3.21 23.84
C LEU A 405 23.76 -2.77 23.64
N ASP A 406 24.00 -1.84 22.72
CA ASP A 406 25.31 -1.22 22.45
C ASP A 406 25.50 0.13 23.17
N ASP A 407 24.57 0.51 24.04
CA ASP A 407 24.54 1.77 24.80
C ASP A 407 24.56 3.04 23.92
N ARG A 408 24.01 2.98 22.71
CA ARG A 408 23.96 4.12 21.79
C ARG A 408 22.53 4.43 21.37
N ALA A 409 22.15 5.70 21.28
CA ALA A 409 20.81 6.06 20.77
C ALA A 409 20.69 5.76 19.27
N PHE A 410 19.51 5.85 18.68
CA PHE A 410 19.29 5.72 17.23
C PHE A 410 18.29 6.76 16.73
N THR A 411 18.33 7.06 15.43
CA THR A 411 17.41 8.00 14.78
C THR A 411 16.06 7.36 14.51
N THR A 412 15.02 8.19 14.41
CA THR A 412 13.68 7.74 14.00
C THR A 412 13.70 7.12 12.60
N LEU A 413 14.58 7.58 11.72
CA LEU A 413 14.75 7.02 10.38
C LEU A 413 15.97 6.10 10.31
N LEU A 414 15.81 4.93 9.72
CA LEU A 414 16.84 3.91 9.54
C LEU A 414 16.72 3.26 8.15
N TYR A 415 17.80 2.62 7.71
CA TYR A 415 17.81 1.80 6.49
C TYR A 415 18.21 0.35 6.80
N ALA A 416 17.81 -0.61 5.97
CA ALA A 416 18.25 -2.00 6.14
C ALA A 416 19.66 -2.26 5.57
N ASN A 417 20.08 -1.53 4.54
CA ASN A 417 21.44 -1.60 3.99
C ASN A 417 21.91 -0.22 3.48
N GLY A 418 23.16 -0.12 3.04
CA GLY A 418 23.70 1.11 2.44
C GLY A 418 25.01 1.63 3.05
N PRO A 419 25.43 2.87 2.67
CA PRO A 419 26.75 3.43 2.99
C PRO A 419 27.07 3.58 4.48
N SER A 420 26.04 3.67 5.32
CA SER A 420 26.17 3.86 6.77
C SER A 420 26.01 2.57 7.57
N GLY A 421 26.30 1.43 6.95
CA GLY A 421 26.34 0.13 7.63
C GLY A 421 27.57 -0.04 8.50
N ILE A 422 27.47 -0.87 9.54
CA ILE A 422 28.57 -1.12 10.47
C ILE A 422 29.62 -2.03 9.79
N ILE A 423 30.80 -1.49 9.50
CA ILE A 423 31.94 -2.27 8.99
C ILE A 423 32.76 -2.94 10.11
N PRO A 424 33.47 -4.05 9.85
CA PRO A 424 34.24 -4.78 10.86
C PRO A 424 35.24 -3.88 11.61
N GLY A 425 35.27 -4.01 12.95
CA GLY A 425 36.18 -3.26 13.81
C GLY A 425 35.72 -1.83 14.13
N LYS A 426 34.59 -1.37 13.60
CA LYS A 426 33.95 -0.09 13.98
C LYS A 426 32.68 -0.33 14.80
N THR A 427 32.34 0.63 15.66
CA THR A 427 31.07 0.66 16.38
C THR A 427 30.10 1.60 15.71
N ARG A 428 28.80 1.36 15.88
CA ARG A 428 27.73 2.28 15.47
C ARG A 428 27.99 3.70 15.98
N HIS A 429 27.68 4.70 15.16
CA HIS A 429 27.72 6.10 15.58
C HIS A 429 26.58 6.38 16.57
N ASP A 430 26.86 7.20 17.59
CA ASP A 430 25.82 7.66 18.52
C ASP A 430 25.23 8.97 17.97
N PRO A 431 23.97 8.97 17.50
CA PRO A 431 23.36 10.13 16.88
C PRO A 431 23.18 11.30 17.85
N LYS A 432 23.23 11.08 19.18
CA LYS A 432 23.23 12.16 20.17
C LYS A 432 24.48 13.04 20.14
N LYS A 433 25.54 12.61 19.44
CA LYS A 433 26.84 13.29 19.39
C LYS A 433 27.09 14.02 18.06
N VAL A 434 26.10 14.03 17.18
CA VAL A 434 26.19 14.62 15.83
C VAL A 434 24.90 15.36 15.52
N ASP A 435 24.94 16.26 14.54
CA ASP A 435 23.76 16.92 14.02
C ASP A 435 23.07 16.00 13.01
N THR A 436 22.01 15.33 13.44
CA THR A 436 21.23 14.41 12.59
C THR A 436 20.33 15.15 11.59
N THR A 437 20.21 16.47 11.71
CA THR A 437 19.40 17.33 10.83
C THR A 437 20.22 17.96 9.69
N SER A 438 21.54 17.70 9.66
CA SER A 438 22.45 18.14 8.61
C SER A 438 22.08 17.55 7.24
N ASP A 439 22.22 18.35 6.18
CA ASP A 439 21.93 17.97 4.79
C ASP A 439 22.73 16.76 4.28
N ASN A 440 23.87 16.47 4.92
CA ASN A 440 24.74 15.35 4.58
C ASN A 440 24.72 14.23 5.61
N TYR A 441 23.83 14.28 6.61
CA TYR A 441 23.71 13.19 7.56
C TYR A 441 23.22 11.93 6.85
N GLN A 442 23.91 10.81 7.10
CA GLN A 442 23.55 9.51 6.58
C GLN A 442 22.96 8.65 7.71
N GLN A 443 21.74 8.15 7.52
CA GLN A 443 21.08 7.30 8.51
C GLN A 443 21.75 5.92 8.56
N THR A 444 21.80 5.37 9.78
CA THR A 444 22.42 4.06 10.05
C THR A 444 21.72 2.95 9.25
N SER A 445 22.51 1.96 8.81
CA SER A 445 21.99 0.74 8.18
C SER A 445 22.58 -0.56 8.73
N ALA A 446 21.94 -1.70 8.42
CA ALA A 446 22.36 -3.01 8.93
C ALA A 446 23.51 -3.61 8.11
N VAL A 447 23.37 -3.63 6.78
CA VAL A 447 24.37 -4.20 5.88
C VAL A 447 25.21 -3.08 5.23
N PRO A 448 26.55 -3.09 5.39
CA PRO A 448 27.42 -2.06 4.83
C PRO A 448 27.62 -2.27 3.32
N LEU A 449 26.96 -1.46 2.51
CA LEU A 449 27.09 -1.42 1.06
C LEU A 449 27.64 -0.06 0.62
N ASP A 450 28.26 0.03 -0.56
CA ASP A 450 28.64 1.33 -1.15
C ASP A 450 27.43 2.18 -1.57
N SER A 451 26.29 1.55 -1.76
CA SER A 451 25.00 2.14 -2.14
C SER A 451 23.91 1.26 -1.56
N GLU A 452 22.85 1.86 -1.04
CA GLU A 452 21.66 1.14 -0.61
C GLU A 452 20.97 0.47 -1.82
N THR A 453 20.21 -0.61 -1.59
CA THR A 453 19.46 -1.33 -2.63
C THR A 453 17.97 -1.01 -2.57
N HIS A 454 17.28 -1.06 -3.72
CA HIS A 454 15.83 -0.83 -3.74
C HIS A 454 15.07 -1.81 -2.82
N GLY A 455 13.86 -1.39 -2.45
CA GLY A 455 12.85 -2.20 -1.78
C GLY A 455 11.92 -2.90 -2.76
N GLY A 456 11.52 -4.14 -2.43
CA GLY A 456 10.60 -4.96 -3.21
C GLY A 456 9.14 -4.91 -2.76
N GLU A 457 8.78 -3.97 -1.87
CA GLU A 457 7.40 -3.84 -1.41
C GLU A 457 6.52 -3.10 -2.42
N ASP A 458 5.21 -3.20 -2.26
CA ASP A 458 4.27 -2.49 -3.12
C ASP A 458 4.34 -0.97 -2.89
N VAL A 459 4.17 -0.20 -3.95
CA VAL A 459 4.18 1.27 -3.90
C VAL A 459 2.79 1.85 -4.12
N PRO A 460 2.44 2.98 -3.50
CA PRO A 460 1.12 3.56 -3.64
C PRO A 460 0.94 4.27 -4.99
N ILE A 461 -0.27 4.15 -5.56
CA ILE A 461 -0.71 4.91 -6.74
C ILE A 461 -1.82 5.87 -6.28
N TYR A 462 -1.61 7.18 -6.43
CA TYR A 462 -2.60 8.22 -6.15
C TYR A 462 -3.16 8.76 -7.47
N ALA A 463 -4.50 8.84 -7.61
CA ALA A 463 -5.11 9.28 -8.86
C ALA A 463 -6.33 10.18 -8.71
N ARG A 464 -6.41 11.22 -9.56
CA ARG A 464 -7.58 12.12 -9.70
C ARG A 464 -7.91 12.41 -11.17
N GLY A 465 -9.14 12.84 -11.43
CA GLY A 465 -9.61 13.19 -12.77
C GLY A 465 -10.31 12.04 -13.52
N PRO A 466 -10.41 12.12 -14.85
CA PRO A 466 -11.19 11.18 -15.64
C PRO A 466 -10.68 9.75 -15.51
N TRP A 467 -11.60 8.82 -15.23
CA TRP A 467 -11.35 7.39 -15.03
C TRP A 467 -10.39 7.03 -13.88
N ALA A 468 -9.98 7.99 -13.04
CA ALA A 468 -9.07 7.75 -11.91
C ALA A 468 -9.62 6.73 -10.88
N HIS A 469 -10.94 6.55 -10.84
CA HIS A 469 -11.60 5.55 -9.99
C HIS A 469 -11.32 4.10 -10.39
N LEU A 470 -10.63 3.85 -11.50
CA LEU A 470 -10.13 2.53 -11.90
C LEU A 470 -8.81 2.15 -11.22
N ILE A 471 -8.13 3.12 -10.60
CA ILE A 471 -7.02 2.88 -9.67
C ILE A 471 -7.65 2.52 -8.33
N HIS A 472 -7.78 1.22 -8.08
CA HIS A 472 -8.41 0.65 -6.88
C HIS A 472 -7.83 -0.73 -6.57
N GLY A 473 -7.64 -1.07 -5.31
CA GLY A 473 -7.10 -2.41 -4.99
C GLY A 473 -5.59 -2.53 -5.22
N VAL A 474 -5.13 -3.75 -5.52
CA VAL A 474 -3.73 -4.07 -5.80
C VAL A 474 -3.57 -4.40 -7.28
N HIS A 475 -2.65 -3.72 -7.95
CA HIS A 475 -2.43 -3.80 -9.39
C HIS A 475 -1.02 -4.27 -9.73
N GLU A 476 -0.90 -4.96 -10.84
CA GLU A 476 0.40 -5.03 -11.52
C GLU A 476 0.76 -3.65 -12.10
N GLN A 477 2.02 -3.25 -11.97
CA GLN A 477 2.48 -1.89 -12.33
C GLN A 477 2.16 -1.46 -13.77
N HIS A 478 2.09 -2.41 -14.71
CA HIS A 478 1.74 -2.15 -16.10
C HIS A 478 0.27 -1.71 -16.30
N TYR A 479 -0.62 -1.98 -15.35
CA TYR A 479 -2.02 -1.58 -15.39
C TYR A 479 -2.21 -0.05 -15.46
N ILE A 480 -1.26 0.72 -14.91
CA ILE A 480 -1.24 2.19 -14.96
C ILE A 480 -1.31 2.70 -16.41
N TYR A 481 -0.56 2.08 -17.32
CA TYR A 481 -0.63 2.37 -18.76
C TYR A 481 -2.04 2.17 -19.33
N HIS A 482 -2.71 1.08 -18.95
CA HIS A 482 -4.03 0.73 -19.49
C HIS A 482 -5.10 1.70 -19.01
N VAL A 483 -5.02 2.17 -17.76
CA VAL A 483 -5.90 3.23 -17.25
C VAL A 483 -5.67 4.55 -17.97
N MET A 484 -4.40 4.96 -18.17
CA MET A 484 -4.08 6.18 -18.92
C MET A 484 -4.54 6.10 -20.39
N SER A 485 -4.34 4.95 -21.03
CA SER A 485 -4.76 4.65 -22.40
C SER A 485 -6.28 4.70 -22.54
N LEU A 486 -7.02 4.09 -21.62
CA LEU A 486 -8.49 4.15 -21.59
C LEU A 486 -8.95 5.59 -21.38
N ALA A 487 -8.45 6.27 -20.35
CA ALA A 487 -8.91 7.61 -19.98
C ALA A 487 -8.75 8.61 -21.12
N SER A 488 -7.63 8.53 -21.84
CA SER A 488 -7.32 9.47 -22.93
C SER A 488 -7.93 9.10 -24.29
N CYS A 489 -8.60 7.95 -24.39
CA CYS A 489 -8.96 7.28 -25.64
C CYS A 489 -7.76 7.12 -26.60
N SER A 490 -6.60 6.76 -26.07
CA SER A 490 -5.36 6.57 -26.83
C SER A 490 -4.90 5.12 -26.81
N GLY A 491 -3.93 4.76 -27.65
CA GLY A 491 -3.22 3.48 -27.53
C GLY A 491 -4.11 2.25 -27.72
N ILE A 492 -3.81 1.19 -26.95
CA ILE A 492 -4.48 -0.12 -27.10
C ILE A 492 -5.97 -0.07 -26.71
N GLN A 493 -6.37 0.85 -25.83
CA GLN A 493 -7.74 0.99 -25.34
C GLN A 493 -8.61 1.95 -26.17
N LYS A 494 -8.10 2.50 -27.27
CA LYS A 494 -8.81 3.50 -28.09
C LYS A 494 -10.17 3.05 -28.60
N SER A 495 -10.29 1.80 -29.05
CA SER A 495 -11.55 1.22 -29.52
C SER A 495 -12.57 1.09 -28.38
N LYS A 496 -12.12 0.59 -27.22
CA LYS A 496 -12.95 0.44 -26.01
C LYS A 496 -13.43 1.79 -25.49
N CYS A 497 -12.57 2.79 -25.40
CA CYS A 497 -12.95 4.14 -25.01
C CYS A 497 -14.03 4.73 -25.93
N SER A 498 -13.87 4.56 -27.24
CA SER A 498 -14.85 5.03 -28.23
C SER A 498 -16.21 4.35 -28.07
N LEU A 499 -16.23 3.05 -27.77
CA LEU A 499 -17.46 2.31 -27.49
C LEU A 499 -18.14 2.80 -26.20
N LEU A 500 -17.37 3.06 -25.13
CA LEU A 500 -17.92 3.58 -23.87
C LEU A 500 -18.47 5.00 -24.02
N ALA A 501 -17.78 5.86 -24.78
CA ALA A 501 -18.25 7.20 -25.10
C ALA A 501 -19.57 7.17 -25.89
N ASN A 502 -19.70 6.24 -26.85
CA ASN A 502 -20.93 6.06 -27.63
C ASN A 502 -22.06 5.41 -26.80
N ALA A 503 -21.73 4.48 -25.90
CA ALA A 503 -22.69 3.86 -25.00
C ALA A 503 -23.27 4.87 -23.98
N GLY A 504 -22.49 5.88 -23.59
CA GLY A 504 -22.96 7.01 -22.77
C GLY A 504 -24.09 7.84 -23.39
N GLN A 505 -24.37 7.70 -24.70
CA GLN A 505 -25.55 8.30 -25.36
C GLN A 505 -26.77 7.37 -25.41
N THR A 506 -26.65 6.11 -25.01
CA THR A 506 -27.74 5.12 -24.98
C THR A 506 -27.54 4.14 -23.81
N TYR A 507 -27.99 4.52 -22.61
CA TYR A 507 -28.25 3.59 -21.52
C TYR A 507 -29.72 3.68 -21.11
N ILE A 508 -30.58 2.97 -21.84
CA ILE A 508 -31.74 2.30 -21.25
C ILE A 508 -31.41 0.81 -21.32
N HIS A 509 -31.52 0.15 -20.17
CA HIS A 509 -31.39 -1.30 -19.93
C HIS A 509 -31.52 -2.19 -21.18
N ASP A 510 -30.47 -2.95 -21.50
CA ASP A 510 -30.70 -4.28 -22.05
C ASP A 510 -29.66 -5.28 -21.54
N SER A 511 -30.09 -6.06 -20.55
CA SER A 511 -29.39 -7.23 -20.05
C SER A 511 -30.18 -8.48 -20.43
N LYS A 512 -30.48 -8.70 -21.71
CA LYS A 512 -31.07 -9.96 -22.20
C LYS A 512 -30.61 -10.34 -23.63
N MET A 513 -29.32 -10.45 -23.89
CA MET A 513 -28.83 -10.97 -25.19
C MET A 513 -27.64 -11.95 -25.09
N THR A 514 -27.63 -12.81 -24.07
CA THR A 514 -26.63 -13.91 -23.97
C THR A 514 -27.21 -15.31 -23.82
N ASN A 515 -28.53 -15.48 -23.88
CA ASN A 515 -29.18 -16.80 -23.76
C ASN A 515 -29.74 -17.40 -25.06
N TYR A 516 -29.61 -16.75 -26.23
CA TYR A 516 -30.19 -17.26 -27.48
C TYR A 516 -29.26 -18.16 -28.30
N THR A 517 -27.93 -18.04 -28.16
CA THR A 517 -26.97 -18.88 -28.90
C THR A 517 -26.90 -20.31 -28.33
N LEU A 518 -27.06 -20.50 -27.02
CA LEU A 518 -27.07 -21.82 -26.39
C LEU A 518 -28.36 -22.60 -26.71
N SER A 519 -29.51 -21.92 -26.76
CA SER A 519 -30.79 -22.55 -27.12
C SER A 519 -30.88 -22.95 -28.59
N ILE A 520 -30.26 -22.18 -29.50
CA ILE A 520 -30.21 -22.52 -30.93
C ILE A 520 -29.33 -23.75 -31.18
N LEU A 521 -28.20 -23.88 -30.46
CA LEU A 521 -27.34 -25.07 -30.54
C LEU A 521 -28.03 -26.33 -29.99
N VAL A 522 -28.78 -26.21 -28.90
CA VAL A 522 -29.59 -27.32 -28.35
C VAL A 522 -30.75 -27.69 -29.27
N LEU A 523 -31.39 -26.72 -29.91
CA LEU A 523 -32.44 -26.96 -30.91
C LEU A 523 -31.90 -27.59 -32.20
N LEU A 524 -30.69 -27.20 -32.65
CA LEU A 524 -30.00 -27.87 -33.76
C LEU A 524 -29.64 -29.32 -33.41
N PHE A 525 -29.24 -29.59 -32.17
CA PHE A 525 -28.94 -30.94 -31.69
C PHE A 525 -30.19 -31.84 -31.65
N ILE A 526 -31.34 -31.29 -31.26
CA ILE A 526 -32.64 -32.00 -31.27
C ILE A 526 -33.14 -32.21 -32.71
N TYR A 527 -32.87 -31.28 -33.62
CA TYR A 527 -33.25 -31.39 -35.03
C TYR A 527 -32.40 -32.42 -35.78
N LEU A 528 -31.07 -32.43 -35.56
CA LEU A 528 -30.15 -33.36 -36.21
C LEU A 528 -30.22 -34.79 -35.66
N SER A 529 -30.65 -34.98 -34.40
CA SER A 529 -30.88 -36.32 -33.81
C SER A 529 -32.15 -37.02 -34.30
N ARG A 530 -33.00 -36.35 -35.10
CA ARG A 530 -34.19 -36.96 -35.73
C ARG A 530 -33.98 -37.44 -37.17
N GLY A 531 -32.79 -37.21 -37.76
CA GLY A 531 -32.42 -37.73 -39.07
C GLY A 531 -31.99 -39.20 -38.98
N ARG A 532 -32.78 -40.11 -39.56
CA ARG A 532 -32.44 -41.54 -39.64
C ARG A 532 -31.32 -41.78 -40.66
N ASN A 533 -30.32 -42.53 -40.20
CA ASN A 533 -29.35 -43.35 -40.93
C ASN A 533 -28.12 -42.66 -41.54
N ALA A 534 -26.97 -43.25 -41.19
CA ALA A 534 -25.59 -42.99 -41.62
C ALA A 534 -24.91 -41.75 -41.01
N ASP A 535 -24.33 -41.93 -39.82
CA ASP A 535 -22.97 -41.48 -39.42
C ASP A 535 -22.78 -41.27 -37.90
N MET A 536 -23.36 -42.17 -37.09
CA MET A 536 -23.06 -42.22 -35.65
C MET A 536 -21.57 -42.44 -35.32
N LYS A 537 -20.79 -43.03 -36.25
CA LYS A 537 -19.34 -43.22 -36.08
C LYS A 537 -18.56 -41.91 -36.25
N LEU A 538 -18.97 -41.05 -37.18
CA LEU A 538 -18.34 -39.73 -37.37
C LEU A 538 -18.65 -38.81 -36.18
N LEU A 539 -19.88 -38.88 -35.65
CA LEU A 539 -20.28 -38.11 -34.48
C LEU A 539 -19.54 -38.53 -33.20
N HIS A 540 -19.28 -39.84 -33.02
CA HIS A 540 -18.45 -40.34 -31.91
C HIS A 540 -16.98 -39.95 -32.07
N VAL A 541 -16.44 -39.97 -33.30
CA VAL A 541 -15.06 -39.53 -33.55
C VAL A 541 -14.92 -38.02 -33.32
N LEU A 542 -15.90 -37.21 -33.74
CA LEU A 542 -15.92 -35.77 -33.49
C LEU A 542 -16.14 -35.44 -32.01
N PHE A 543 -16.97 -36.21 -31.29
CA PHE A 543 -17.16 -36.06 -29.84
C PHE A 543 -15.92 -36.50 -29.05
N CYS A 544 -15.23 -37.56 -29.47
CA CYS A 544 -13.94 -37.95 -28.90
C CYS A 544 -12.83 -36.95 -29.24
N LEU A 545 -12.78 -36.40 -30.45
CA LEU A 545 -11.86 -35.31 -30.82
C LEU A 545 -12.17 -34.03 -30.05
N TRP A 546 -13.43 -33.71 -29.83
CA TRP A 546 -13.85 -32.60 -28.96
C TRP A 546 -13.49 -32.87 -27.50
N LEU A 547 -13.70 -34.07 -26.97
CA LEU A 547 -13.25 -34.46 -25.64
C LEU A 547 -11.72 -34.47 -25.53
N VAL A 548 -10.97 -34.84 -26.56
CA VAL A 548 -9.50 -34.76 -26.61
C VAL A 548 -9.04 -33.31 -26.71
N LEU A 549 -9.75 -32.44 -27.43
CA LEU A 549 -9.49 -30.99 -27.50
C LEU A 549 -9.87 -30.24 -26.22
N VAL A 550 -10.90 -30.73 -25.50
CA VAL A 550 -11.34 -30.19 -24.19
C VAL A 550 -10.50 -30.76 -23.04
N SER A 551 -9.97 -31.99 -23.16
CA SER A 551 -9.04 -32.59 -22.18
C SER A 551 -7.55 -32.29 -22.46
N SER A 552 -7.25 -31.68 -23.61
CA SER A 552 -5.99 -30.98 -23.86
C SER A 552 -6.13 -29.48 -23.60
N GLN A 553 -6.79 -29.11 -22.50
CA GLN A 553 -6.25 -28.00 -21.72
C GLN A 553 -4.94 -28.49 -21.08
N ILE A 554 -3.92 -28.58 -21.92
CA ILE A 554 -2.54 -28.53 -21.44
C ILE A 554 -2.50 -27.29 -20.56
N SER A 555 -2.08 -27.47 -19.30
CA SER A 555 -1.64 -26.36 -18.47
C SER A 555 -0.50 -25.67 -19.23
N VAL A 556 -0.86 -24.71 -20.09
CA VAL A 556 0.11 -23.83 -20.72
C VAL A 556 0.62 -23.02 -19.55
N GLY A 557 1.79 -23.41 -19.03
CA GLY A 557 2.48 -22.63 -18.01
C GLY A 557 2.47 -21.17 -18.46
N THR A 558 2.02 -20.28 -17.59
CA THR A 558 1.94 -18.85 -17.89
C THR A 558 3.34 -18.36 -18.21
N ASN A 559 3.61 -18.10 -19.48
CA ASN A 559 4.90 -17.58 -19.89
C ASN A 559 4.96 -16.08 -19.60
N HIS A 560 5.41 -15.71 -18.40
CA HIS A 560 5.54 -14.29 -17.98
C HIS A 560 6.56 -13.51 -18.82
N GLN A 561 7.32 -14.19 -19.69
CA GLN A 561 8.21 -13.59 -20.69
C GLN A 561 7.50 -13.28 -22.02
N ASP A 562 6.19 -13.54 -22.12
CA ASP A 562 5.35 -13.17 -23.26
C ASP A 562 4.64 -11.83 -23.01
N PRO A 563 4.91 -10.76 -23.77
CA PRO A 563 4.27 -9.45 -23.57
C PRO A 563 2.73 -9.51 -23.66
N GLU A 564 2.20 -10.42 -24.49
CA GLU A 564 0.77 -10.64 -24.65
C GLU A 564 0.09 -11.16 -23.37
N HIS A 565 0.83 -11.83 -22.48
CA HIS A 565 0.31 -12.21 -21.17
C HIS A 565 -0.10 -10.99 -20.34
N TRP A 566 0.79 -9.99 -20.25
CA TRP A 566 0.57 -8.76 -19.49
C TRP A 566 -0.58 -7.93 -20.10
N LEU A 567 -0.60 -7.79 -21.42
CA LEU A 567 -1.70 -7.08 -22.10
C LEU A 567 -3.06 -7.71 -21.79
N ARG A 568 -3.19 -9.04 -21.85
CA ARG A 568 -4.44 -9.74 -21.50
C ARG A 568 -4.80 -9.64 -20.02
N LEU A 569 -3.80 -9.68 -19.13
CA LEU A 569 -4.03 -9.59 -17.69
C LEU A 569 -4.67 -8.24 -17.33
N ALA A 570 -4.07 -7.13 -17.76
CA ALA A 570 -4.62 -5.80 -17.53
C ALA A 570 -5.98 -5.59 -18.22
N GLU A 571 -6.18 -6.16 -19.42
CA GLU A 571 -7.46 -6.06 -20.12
C GLU A 571 -8.60 -6.73 -19.34
N ASN A 572 -8.37 -7.93 -18.81
CA ASN A 572 -9.34 -8.65 -17.98
C ASN A 572 -9.63 -7.92 -16.67
N GLU A 573 -8.58 -7.36 -16.04
CA GLU A 573 -8.70 -6.56 -14.82
C GLU A 573 -9.53 -5.30 -15.08
N LEU A 574 -9.22 -4.57 -16.15
CA LEU A 574 -9.94 -3.38 -16.57
C LEU A 574 -11.42 -3.66 -16.85
N GLU A 575 -11.72 -4.75 -17.55
CA GLU A 575 -13.11 -5.17 -17.78
C GLU A 575 -13.86 -5.46 -16.47
N THR A 576 -13.19 -6.08 -15.51
CA THR A 576 -13.76 -6.38 -14.20
C THR A 576 -14.04 -5.08 -13.42
N ALA A 577 -13.09 -4.14 -13.42
CA ALA A 577 -13.22 -2.83 -12.81
C ALA A 577 -14.39 -2.02 -13.43
N LEU A 578 -14.52 -2.03 -14.75
CA LEU A 578 -15.57 -1.30 -15.48
C LEU A 578 -17.00 -1.82 -15.18
N LYS A 579 -17.16 -3.12 -14.93
CA LYS A 579 -18.46 -3.75 -14.63
C LYS A 579 -18.94 -3.49 -13.19
N ARG A 580 -18.11 -2.84 -12.37
CA ARG A 580 -18.32 -2.79 -10.93
C ARG A 580 -19.27 -1.69 -10.47
N THR A 581 -20.26 -2.09 -9.68
CA THR A 581 -21.26 -1.22 -9.07
C THR A 581 -20.98 -0.98 -7.60
N LYS A 582 -21.36 0.19 -7.08
CA LYS A 582 -21.30 0.46 -5.63
C LYS A 582 -22.35 -0.41 -4.93
N ASN A 583 -21.94 -1.21 -3.95
CA ASN A 583 -22.88 -1.82 -3.01
C ASN A 583 -23.17 -0.80 -1.90
N THR A 584 -24.43 -0.34 -1.82
CA THR A 584 -24.93 0.59 -0.78
C THR A 584 -26.00 -0.06 0.09
N ASN A 585 -26.08 -1.39 0.11
CA ASN A 585 -26.96 -2.14 1.01
C ASN A 585 -26.59 -1.83 2.47
N ARG A 586 -27.48 -2.16 3.40
CA ARG A 586 -27.10 -2.21 4.81
C ARG A 586 -26.26 -3.46 5.05
N ALA A 587 -25.08 -3.30 5.65
CA ALA A 587 -24.29 -4.41 6.17
C ALA A 587 -25.04 -5.05 7.34
N LYS A 588 -25.61 -6.23 7.09
CA LYS A 588 -26.13 -7.11 8.12
C LYS A 588 -24.98 -7.58 9.00
N ASN A 589 -23.86 -7.97 8.41
CA ASN A 589 -22.69 -8.44 9.12
C ASN A 589 -21.49 -7.53 8.86
N VAL A 590 -20.64 -7.38 9.87
CA VAL A 590 -19.35 -6.68 9.74
C VAL A 590 -18.27 -7.58 10.31
N ILE A 591 -17.21 -7.81 9.52
CA ILE A 591 -16.03 -8.55 9.95
C ILE A 591 -14.81 -7.64 9.78
N LEU A 592 -14.10 -7.40 10.88
CA LEU A 592 -12.83 -6.69 10.88
C LEU A 592 -11.70 -7.69 11.16
N PHE A 593 -10.84 -7.88 10.18
CA PHE A 593 -9.58 -8.60 10.32
C PHE A 593 -8.44 -7.62 10.60
N VAL A 594 -7.67 -7.89 11.65
CA VAL A 594 -6.47 -7.13 12.02
C VAL A 594 -5.27 -8.07 11.97
N GLY A 595 -4.35 -7.84 11.04
CA GLY A 595 -3.00 -8.40 11.15
C GLY A 595 -2.16 -7.46 12.02
N ASP A 596 -1.95 -7.81 13.28
CA ASP A 596 -1.17 -6.98 14.22
C ASP A 596 0.26 -6.84 13.67
N GLY A 597 0.70 -5.62 13.35
CA GLY A 597 1.99 -5.37 12.70
C GLY A 597 2.07 -5.66 11.18
N MET A 598 0.96 -5.92 10.49
CA MET A 598 0.95 -6.35 9.08
C MET A 598 1.09 -5.17 8.08
N GLY A 599 2.26 -4.54 8.01
CA GLY A 599 2.58 -3.49 7.05
C GLY A 599 2.62 -3.91 5.59
N VAL A 600 2.87 -2.95 4.69
CA VAL A 600 2.95 -3.21 3.24
C VAL A 600 4.06 -4.21 2.89
N SER A 601 5.25 -4.07 3.49
CA SER A 601 6.36 -5.02 3.31
C SER A 601 6.01 -6.43 3.77
N THR A 602 5.29 -6.57 4.90
CA THR A 602 4.80 -7.86 5.40
C THR A 602 3.82 -8.50 4.43
N VAL A 603 2.86 -7.72 3.91
CA VAL A 603 1.90 -8.21 2.91
C VAL A 603 2.60 -8.69 1.64
N THR A 604 3.50 -7.88 1.05
CA THR A 604 4.21 -8.26 -0.17
C THR A 604 5.11 -9.48 0.06
N ALA A 605 5.83 -9.56 1.18
CA ALA A 605 6.66 -10.73 1.50
C ALA A 605 5.82 -11.98 1.72
N ALA A 606 4.67 -11.88 2.40
CA ALA A 606 3.77 -13.00 2.64
C ALA A 606 3.11 -13.48 1.35
N ARG A 607 2.76 -12.56 0.43
CA ARG A 607 2.29 -12.88 -0.92
C ARG A 607 3.32 -13.71 -1.69
N ILE A 608 4.59 -13.28 -1.70
CA ILE A 608 5.68 -13.99 -2.37
C ILE A 608 5.87 -15.37 -1.72
N TYR A 609 5.99 -15.40 -0.39
CA TYR A 609 6.13 -16.65 0.39
C TYR A 609 5.02 -17.64 0.08
N ASN A 610 3.75 -17.21 0.15
CA ASN A 610 2.58 -18.04 -0.15
C ASN A 610 2.61 -18.58 -1.59
N GLY A 611 2.99 -17.74 -2.56
CA GLY A 611 3.13 -18.17 -3.95
C GLY A 611 4.25 -19.20 -4.14
N GLN A 612 5.35 -19.06 -3.42
CA GLN A 612 6.47 -20.02 -3.40
C GLN A 612 6.08 -21.35 -2.74
N GLN A 613 5.33 -21.30 -1.63
CA GLN A 613 4.78 -22.52 -0.99
C GLN A 613 3.82 -23.27 -1.93
N LYS A 614 3.16 -22.57 -2.86
CA LYS A 614 2.32 -23.16 -3.92
C LYS A 614 3.10 -23.62 -5.15
N GLY A 615 4.42 -23.52 -5.15
CA GLY A 615 5.31 -23.96 -6.23
C GLY A 615 5.52 -22.95 -7.37
N GLY A 616 5.02 -21.72 -7.24
CA GLY A 616 5.26 -20.62 -8.17
C GLY A 616 6.54 -19.83 -7.83
N SER A 617 6.82 -18.77 -8.59
CA SER A 617 7.94 -17.85 -8.26
C SER A 617 7.63 -16.95 -7.07
N GLY A 618 6.34 -16.67 -6.83
CA GLY A 618 5.86 -15.94 -5.68
C GLY A 618 5.29 -14.56 -6.02
N GLU A 619 6.02 -13.76 -6.80
CA GLU A 619 5.73 -12.33 -6.98
C GLU A 619 4.38 -12.05 -7.65
N GLU A 620 3.95 -12.94 -8.56
CA GLU A 620 2.65 -12.88 -9.26
C GLU A 620 1.47 -13.34 -8.42
N ASN A 621 1.71 -13.95 -7.26
CA ASN A 621 0.64 -14.46 -6.40
C ASN A 621 -0.26 -13.31 -5.93
N VAL A 622 -1.46 -13.65 -5.47
CA VAL A 622 -2.44 -12.72 -4.92
C VAL A 622 -3.05 -13.35 -3.68
N LEU A 623 -2.90 -12.70 -2.53
CA LEU A 623 -3.60 -13.07 -1.30
C LEU A 623 -5.10 -12.81 -1.47
N GLU A 624 -5.95 -13.55 -0.76
CA GLU A 624 -7.40 -13.41 -0.84
C GLU A 624 -7.88 -11.98 -0.56
N PHE A 625 -7.33 -11.32 0.46
CA PHE A 625 -7.70 -9.93 0.76
C PHE A 625 -7.16 -8.93 -0.26
N GLU A 626 -6.13 -9.25 -1.04
CA GLU A 626 -5.63 -8.39 -2.12
C GLU A 626 -6.56 -8.39 -3.34
N LYS A 627 -7.45 -9.39 -3.46
CA LYS A 627 -8.54 -9.39 -4.43
C LYS A 627 -9.67 -8.45 -4.03
N PHE A 628 -9.63 -7.91 -2.81
CA PHE A 628 -10.68 -7.02 -2.36
C PHE A 628 -10.63 -5.74 -3.18
N PRO A 629 -11.78 -5.28 -3.65
CA PRO A 629 -11.74 -4.38 -4.77
C PRO A 629 -11.65 -2.91 -4.33
N ASN A 630 -11.61 -2.61 -3.02
CA ASN A 630 -11.29 -1.29 -2.51
C ASN A 630 -10.05 -1.35 -1.64
N VAL A 631 -9.12 -0.42 -1.88
CA VAL A 631 -7.92 -0.20 -1.07
C VAL A 631 -7.85 1.25 -0.65
N GLY A 632 -7.41 1.48 0.58
CA GLY A 632 -6.97 2.78 1.08
C GLY A 632 -5.73 2.60 1.95
N LEU A 633 -5.14 3.72 2.37
CA LEU A 633 -4.05 3.75 3.34
C LEU A 633 -4.54 4.36 4.66
N SER A 634 -4.01 3.86 5.77
CA SER A 634 -4.38 4.25 7.13
C SER A 634 -3.20 4.87 7.86
N LYS A 635 -3.33 6.12 8.31
CA LYS A 635 -2.36 6.82 9.17
C LYS A 635 -2.46 6.35 10.61
N THR A 636 -1.40 5.73 11.12
CA THR A 636 -1.43 4.97 12.39
C THR A 636 -0.96 5.73 13.62
N TYR A 637 -0.34 6.92 13.48
CA TYR A 637 0.14 7.72 14.61
C TYR A 637 -0.93 7.93 15.69
N LEU A 638 -0.52 8.05 16.95
CA LEU A 638 -1.39 8.27 18.10
C LEU A 638 -1.47 9.75 18.47
N CYS A 639 -2.36 10.10 19.40
CA CYS A 639 -2.43 11.46 19.92
C CYS A 639 -1.10 11.92 20.58
N ASP A 640 -0.30 10.99 21.11
CA ASP A 640 0.96 11.28 21.81
C ASP A 640 2.19 10.53 21.26
N ARG A 641 2.09 9.77 20.17
CA ARG A 641 3.20 9.01 19.57
C ARG A 641 3.19 9.04 18.04
N GLN A 642 4.39 9.10 17.46
CA GLN A 642 4.60 8.93 16.01
C GLN A 642 4.41 7.49 15.58
N VAL A 643 5.12 6.57 16.24
CA VAL A 643 4.99 5.13 16.02
C VAL A 643 4.08 4.58 17.12
N ALA A 644 3.00 3.94 16.70
CA ALA A 644 1.88 3.57 17.55
C ALA A 644 2.02 2.20 18.20
N ASP A 645 1.23 1.93 19.24
CA ASP A 645 1.06 0.60 19.83
C ASP A 645 -0.34 0.05 19.56
N SER A 646 -0.48 -1.28 19.59
CA SER A 646 -1.74 -1.99 19.34
C SER A 646 -2.95 -1.52 20.17
N ALA A 647 -2.75 -1.00 21.39
CA ALA A 647 -3.88 -0.65 22.27
C ALA A 647 -4.67 0.57 21.78
N ALA A 648 -3.94 1.64 21.45
CA ALA A 648 -4.55 2.89 21.05
C ALA A 648 -5.02 2.86 19.58
N THR A 649 -4.32 2.11 18.71
CA THR A 649 -4.72 1.86 17.32
C THR A 649 -5.98 1.00 17.24
N ALA A 650 -6.09 -0.06 18.05
CA ALA A 650 -7.32 -0.83 18.16
C ALA A 650 -8.48 0.02 18.70
N THR A 651 -8.21 0.94 19.63
CA THR A 651 -9.22 1.92 20.08
C THR A 651 -9.67 2.82 18.93
N ALA A 652 -8.76 3.29 18.07
CA ALA A 652 -9.12 4.04 16.87
C ALA A 652 -10.07 3.25 15.95
N MET A 653 -9.71 2.01 15.62
CA MET A 653 -10.51 1.17 14.70
C MET A 653 -11.85 0.70 15.29
N LEU A 654 -11.94 0.54 16.62
CA LEU A 654 -13.12 -0.05 17.28
C LEU A 654 -14.02 0.97 17.97
N ALA A 655 -13.53 2.18 18.26
CA ALA A 655 -14.29 3.23 18.94
C ALA A 655 -14.34 4.56 18.16
N GLY A 656 -13.59 4.71 17.07
CA GLY A 656 -13.71 5.87 16.19
C GLY A 656 -13.00 7.13 16.68
N VAL A 657 -12.05 7.02 17.60
CA VAL A 657 -11.22 8.14 18.03
C VAL A 657 -9.78 7.69 18.26
N LYS A 658 -8.80 8.52 17.92
CA LYS A 658 -7.41 8.25 18.31
C LYS A 658 -7.26 8.41 19.83
N ALA A 659 -6.35 7.61 20.38
CA ALA A 659 -6.12 7.48 21.81
C ALA A 659 -4.64 7.65 22.15
N ASN A 660 -4.34 7.67 23.45
CA ASN A 660 -2.97 7.78 23.94
C ASN A 660 -2.33 6.40 24.07
N TRP A 661 -1.02 6.37 23.85
CA TRP A 661 -0.14 5.21 24.02
C TRP A 661 -0.48 4.37 25.25
N TYR A 662 -0.56 3.05 25.08
CA TYR A 662 -0.88 2.03 26.11
C TYR A 662 -2.32 2.03 26.67
N THR A 663 -3.16 3.01 26.35
CA THR A 663 -4.54 3.04 26.85
C THR A 663 -5.43 2.12 26.02
N VAL A 664 -6.39 1.43 26.67
CA VAL A 664 -7.26 0.42 26.04
C VAL A 664 -8.71 0.86 26.17
N GLY A 665 -9.40 1.07 25.04
CA GLY A 665 -10.82 1.42 25.01
C GLY A 665 -11.15 2.78 25.65
N LEU A 666 -10.15 3.66 25.73
CA LEU A 666 -10.23 4.99 26.33
C LEU A 666 -9.78 6.04 25.32
N THR A 667 -10.34 7.24 25.42
CA THR A 667 -9.96 8.35 24.55
C THR A 667 -8.65 9.02 25.01
N SER A 668 -8.17 10.00 24.25
CA SER A 668 -6.99 10.83 24.59
C SER A 668 -7.11 11.61 25.91
N LYS A 669 -8.28 11.62 26.55
CA LYS A 669 -8.46 12.20 27.90
C LYS A 669 -7.92 11.29 29.01
N ALA A 670 -7.74 9.99 28.77
CA ALA A 670 -7.10 9.09 29.72
C ALA A 670 -5.58 9.24 29.69
N GLN A 671 -4.95 9.17 30.86
CA GLN A 671 -3.51 9.18 31.00
C GLN A 671 -2.99 7.77 31.27
N LYS A 672 -1.86 7.42 30.63
CA LYS A 672 -1.24 6.10 30.80
C LYS A 672 -0.98 5.81 32.27
N GLY A 673 -1.53 4.70 32.76
CA GLY A 673 -1.34 4.21 34.13
C GLY A 673 -2.09 4.98 35.21
N ASP A 674 -2.85 6.03 34.87
CA ASP A 674 -3.66 6.76 35.85
C ASP A 674 -4.93 5.99 36.18
N CYS A 675 -5.05 5.58 37.43
CA CYS A 675 -6.16 4.81 37.95
C CYS A 675 -7.49 5.56 37.95
N ILE A 676 -7.45 6.90 37.96
CA ILE A 676 -8.65 7.73 37.91
C ILE A 676 -8.95 8.04 36.45
N VAL A 677 -9.78 7.19 35.85
CA VAL A 677 -10.27 7.42 34.49
C VAL A 677 -11.43 8.42 34.55
N PRO A 678 -11.30 9.63 33.95
CA PRO A 678 -12.40 10.59 33.92
C PRO A 678 -13.53 10.04 33.05
N LYS A 679 -14.78 10.40 33.36
CA LYS A 679 -15.94 9.82 32.68
C LYS A 679 -15.94 10.13 31.18
N GLU A 680 -15.42 11.28 30.81
CA GLU A 680 -15.27 11.76 29.43
C GLU A 680 -14.17 11.02 28.65
N ALA A 681 -13.32 10.24 29.32
CA ALA A 681 -12.36 9.35 28.66
C ALA A 681 -12.97 8.00 28.27
N GLU A 682 -14.12 7.63 28.83
CA GLU A 682 -14.80 6.40 28.42
C GLU A 682 -15.50 6.58 27.08
N ILE A 683 -15.31 5.61 26.18
CA ILE A 683 -16.02 5.54 24.89
C ILE A 683 -16.64 4.16 24.71
N GLU A 684 -17.72 4.08 23.93
CA GLU A 684 -18.36 2.81 23.59
C GLU A 684 -17.80 2.27 22.28
N THR A 685 -17.46 0.98 22.24
CA THR A 685 -16.91 0.34 21.04
C THR A 685 -18.03 -0.14 20.11
N ILE A 686 -17.69 -0.44 18.86
CA ILE A 686 -18.62 -1.00 17.88
C ILE A 686 -19.18 -2.36 18.31
N ILE A 687 -18.45 -3.15 19.10
CA ILE A 687 -18.95 -4.41 19.68
C ILE A 687 -20.08 -4.11 20.68
N GLN A 688 -19.84 -3.22 21.64
CA GLN A 688 -20.83 -2.85 22.64
C GLN A 688 -22.08 -2.25 21.98
N GLN A 689 -21.90 -1.41 20.96
CA GLN A 689 -22.97 -0.82 20.17
C GLN A 689 -23.76 -1.89 19.39
N SER A 690 -23.06 -2.79 18.69
CA SER A 690 -23.68 -3.89 17.94
C SER A 690 -24.53 -4.75 18.86
N LYS A 691 -24.02 -5.06 20.06
CA LYS A 691 -24.76 -5.87 21.02
C LYS A 691 -26.01 -5.17 21.54
N ARG A 692 -25.92 -3.87 21.85
CA ARG A 692 -27.08 -3.04 22.22
C ARG A 692 -28.15 -3.00 21.12
N GLU A 693 -27.72 -3.11 19.87
CA GLU A 693 -28.61 -3.12 18.70
C GLU A 693 -29.16 -4.51 18.35
N GLY A 694 -28.91 -5.51 19.19
CA GLY A 694 -29.45 -6.86 19.02
C GLY A 694 -28.65 -7.75 18.09
N LYS A 695 -27.51 -7.29 17.56
CA LYS A 695 -26.58 -8.14 16.79
C LYS A 695 -25.82 -9.09 17.71
N SER A 696 -25.39 -10.21 17.16
CA SER A 696 -24.40 -11.05 17.84
C SER A 696 -23.00 -10.46 17.69
N THR A 697 -22.11 -10.79 18.61
CA THR A 697 -20.75 -10.23 18.64
C THR A 697 -19.72 -11.31 18.93
N GLY A 698 -18.56 -11.24 18.29
CA GLY A 698 -17.47 -12.17 18.57
C GLY A 698 -16.09 -11.56 18.45
N ILE A 699 -15.14 -12.19 19.14
CA ILE A 699 -13.72 -11.86 19.12
C ILE A 699 -12.93 -13.16 18.93
N VAL A 700 -12.08 -13.19 17.91
CA VAL A 700 -11.16 -14.30 17.62
C VAL A 700 -9.75 -13.74 17.54
N THR A 701 -8.79 -14.33 18.22
CA THR A 701 -7.40 -13.89 18.19
C THR A 701 -6.41 -15.03 18.37
N THR A 702 -5.20 -14.89 17.81
CA THR A 702 -4.05 -15.75 18.12
C THR A 702 -3.25 -15.29 19.35
N SER A 703 -3.56 -14.15 19.97
CA SER A 703 -2.99 -13.73 21.26
C SER A 703 -3.82 -14.21 22.45
N ARG A 704 -3.43 -13.74 23.65
CA ARG A 704 -4.32 -13.71 24.82
C ARG A 704 -5.57 -12.89 24.48
N ILE A 705 -6.75 -13.31 24.93
CA ILE A 705 -7.97 -12.51 24.78
C ILE A 705 -7.93 -11.18 25.56
N THR A 706 -7.02 -11.10 26.54
CA THR A 706 -6.71 -9.91 27.34
C THR A 706 -5.61 -9.04 26.70
N HIS A 707 -5.06 -9.43 25.55
CA HIS A 707 -4.11 -8.60 24.81
C HIS A 707 -4.76 -7.30 24.31
N ALA A 708 -3.95 -6.34 23.88
CA ALA A 708 -4.40 -4.98 23.59
C ALA A 708 -5.52 -4.88 22.54
N THR A 709 -5.34 -5.48 21.36
CA THR A 709 -6.31 -5.44 20.27
C THR A 709 -7.68 -6.04 20.64
N PRO A 710 -7.78 -7.28 21.18
CA PRO A 710 -9.06 -7.83 21.58
C PRO A 710 -9.62 -7.08 22.80
N ALA A 711 -8.78 -6.67 23.75
CA ALA A 711 -9.21 -5.93 24.93
C ALA A 711 -9.80 -4.57 24.58
N ALA A 712 -9.25 -3.85 23.59
CA ALA A 712 -9.78 -2.55 23.15
C ALA A 712 -11.22 -2.65 22.63
N ALA A 713 -11.70 -3.84 22.28
CA ALA A 713 -13.06 -4.08 21.86
C ALA A 713 -14.08 -4.09 23.03
N TYR A 714 -13.65 -4.31 24.28
CA TYR A 714 -14.57 -4.51 25.42
C TYR A 714 -14.13 -3.87 26.74
N ALA A 715 -12.83 -3.75 26.99
CA ALA A 715 -12.25 -3.26 28.23
C ALA A 715 -11.95 -1.77 28.17
N LYS A 716 -11.88 -1.17 29.36
CA LYS A 716 -11.52 0.23 29.58
C LYS A 716 -10.47 0.28 30.67
N VAL A 717 -9.21 0.39 30.29
CA VAL A 717 -8.08 0.48 31.24
C VAL A 717 -7.03 1.48 30.77
N PRO A 718 -6.42 2.25 31.68
CA PRO A 718 -5.37 3.22 31.36
C PRO A 718 -4.02 2.55 31.03
N HIS A 719 -3.93 1.22 31.07
CA HIS A 719 -2.68 0.51 30.81
C HIS A 719 -2.91 -0.91 30.27
N ARG A 720 -2.45 -1.17 29.05
CA ARG A 720 -2.67 -2.45 28.32
C ARG A 720 -2.20 -3.70 29.03
N TYR A 721 -1.20 -3.59 29.90
CA TYR A 721 -0.71 -4.75 30.66
C TYR A 721 -1.52 -5.06 31.93
N TRP A 722 -2.62 -4.37 32.24
CA TRP A 722 -3.47 -4.73 33.38
C TRP A 722 -4.38 -5.93 33.05
N GLU A 723 -3.79 -7.02 32.54
CA GLU A 723 -4.49 -8.21 32.05
C GLU A 723 -5.12 -9.03 33.19
N SER A 724 -4.47 -9.05 34.36
CA SER A 724 -4.91 -9.72 35.59
C SER A 724 -4.64 -8.85 36.83
N ASP A 725 -5.13 -9.24 38.01
CA ASP A 725 -4.86 -8.52 39.26
C ASP A 725 -3.36 -8.46 39.59
N VAL A 726 -2.58 -9.50 39.25
CA VAL A 726 -1.13 -9.54 39.43
C VAL A 726 -0.45 -8.57 38.49
N ASP A 727 -0.83 -8.59 37.21
CA ASP A 727 -0.23 -7.70 36.22
C ASP A 727 -0.56 -6.23 36.55
N GLN A 728 -1.78 -5.97 37.02
CA GLN A 728 -2.18 -4.67 37.51
C GLN A 728 -1.22 -4.18 38.61
N ARG A 729 -0.89 -5.02 39.61
CA ARG A 729 0.11 -4.68 40.64
C ARG A 729 1.51 -4.47 40.04
N LYS A 730 1.95 -5.34 39.13
CA LYS A 730 3.26 -5.27 38.47
C LYS A 730 3.45 -3.97 37.70
N TYR A 731 2.39 -3.45 37.09
CA TYR A 731 2.41 -2.21 36.30
C TYR A 731 1.74 -1.05 37.05
N ASN A 732 1.97 -0.96 38.37
CA ASN A 732 1.62 0.18 39.24
C ASN A 732 0.12 0.57 39.27
N GLY A 733 -0.78 -0.38 39.01
CA GLY A 733 -2.23 -0.21 39.05
C GLY A 733 -2.92 -0.85 40.27
N SER A 734 -2.19 -1.13 41.36
CA SER A 734 -2.76 -1.71 42.57
C SER A 734 -3.96 -0.90 43.08
N GLY A 735 -5.14 -1.52 43.15
CA GLY A 735 -6.36 -0.88 43.64
C GLY A 735 -7.18 -0.12 42.58
N CYS A 736 -6.80 -0.19 41.30
CA CYS A 736 -7.37 0.64 40.23
C CYS A 736 -8.60 0.02 39.56
N GLY A 737 -9.42 -0.69 40.34
CA GLY A 737 -10.62 -1.36 39.87
C GLY A 737 -10.34 -2.69 39.17
N GLN A 738 -11.27 -3.09 38.30
CA GLN A 738 -11.24 -4.39 37.61
C GLN A 738 -10.15 -4.46 36.52
N ASP A 739 -9.35 -5.52 36.56
CA ASP A 739 -8.43 -5.90 35.48
C ASP A 739 -9.17 -6.31 34.19
N ILE A 740 -8.46 -6.40 33.07
CA ILE A 740 -9.06 -6.70 31.75
C ILE A 740 -9.83 -8.04 31.78
N ALA A 741 -9.28 -9.10 32.37
CA ALA A 741 -9.97 -10.40 32.47
C ALA A 741 -11.27 -10.29 33.29
N GLN A 742 -11.25 -9.56 34.41
CA GLN A 742 -12.45 -9.26 35.18
C GLN A 742 -13.48 -8.44 34.36
N GLN A 743 -13.04 -7.45 33.58
CA GLN A 743 -13.96 -6.67 32.74
C GLN A 743 -14.59 -7.50 31.62
N LEU A 744 -13.88 -8.49 31.05
CA LEU A 744 -14.45 -9.42 30.09
C LEU A 744 -15.63 -10.17 30.71
N ILE A 745 -15.44 -10.76 31.89
CA ILE A 745 -16.45 -11.61 32.52
C ILE A 745 -17.57 -10.79 33.19
N TYR A 746 -17.25 -9.75 33.94
CA TYR A 746 -18.26 -9.06 34.74
C TYR A 746 -19.03 -7.99 34.00
N LYS A 747 -18.44 -7.39 32.96
CA LYS A 747 -19.03 -6.26 32.23
C LYS A 747 -19.39 -6.59 30.78
N ASN A 748 -18.78 -7.65 30.21
CA ASN A 748 -18.92 -7.98 28.79
C ASN A 748 -19.17 -9.49 28.55
N ASN A 749 -19.78 -10.20 29.51
CA ASN A 749 -20.22 -11.60 29.33
C ASN A 749 -21.30 -11.77 28.25
N ASN A 750 -21.82 -10.66 27.72
CA ASN A 750 -22.79 -10.63 26.64
C ASN A 750 -22.16 -10.81 25.26
N ILE A 751 -20.83 -10.88 25.11
CA ILE A 751 -20.18 -11.30 23.85
C ILE A 751 -20.53 -12.78 23.59
N ASP A 752 -20.82 -13.14 22.33
CA ASP A 752 -21.39 -14.45 21.99
C ASP A 752 -20.31 -15.50 21.68
N VAL A 753 -19.25 -15.09 20.99
CA VAL A 753 -18.12 -15.97 20.66
C VAL A 753 -16.82 -15.32 21.08
N ILE A 754 -16.03 -16.03 21.90
CA ILE A 754 -14.69 -15.60 22.30
C ILE A 754 -13.73 -16.76 22.05
N PHE A 755 -12.73 -16.56 21.18
CA PHE A 755 -11.70 -17.55 20.91
C PHE A 755 -10.30 -16.91 20.99
N GLY A 756 -9.42 -17.49 21.80
CA GLY A 756 -8.03 -17.05 21.89
C GLY A 756 -7.24 -17.81 22.96
N GLY A 757 -6.14 -17.25 23.42
CA GLY A 757 -5.38 -17.75 24.56
C GLY A 757 -5.64 -16.96 25.84
N GLY A 758 -4.77 -17.14 26.83
CA GLY A 758 -4.68 -16.29 28.02
C GLY A 758 -5.31 -16.85 29.30
N ARG A 759 -5.52 -18.17 29.40
CA ARG A 759 -6.09 -18.82 30.61
C ARG A 759 -5.44 -18.35 31.91
N ARG A 760 -4.15 -18.01 31.89
CA ARG A 760 -3.41 -17.58 33.08
C ARG A 760 -4.02 -16.40 33.83
N ALA A 761 -4.78 -15.53 33.16
CA ALA A 761 -5.42 -14.37 33.77
C ALA A 761 -6.79 -14.68 34.41
N PHE A 762 -7.34 -15.88 34.21
CA PHE A 762 -8.71 -16.25 34.58
C PHE A 762 -8.79 -17.22 35.77
N PHE A 763 -7.70 -17.89 36.10
CA PHE A 763 -7.65 -18.90 37.17
C PHE A 763 -6.76 -18.46 38.34
N PRO A 764 -7.07 -18.92 39.57
CA PRO A 764 -6.24 -18.64 40.72
C PRO A 764 -4.89 -19.36 40.60
N ASN A 765 -3.86 -18.81 41.25
CA ASN A 765 -2.49 -19.36 41.25
C ASN A 765 -2.37 -20.77 41.86
N THR A 766 -3.42 -21.23 42.55
CA THR A 766 -3.58 -22.61 43.05
C THR A 766 -3.96 -23.61 41.95
N THR A 767 -4.42 -23.13 40.80
CA THR A 767 -4.71 -23.93 39.61
C THR A 767 -3.48 -23.97 38.70
N ARG A 768 -3.20 -25.13 38.11
CA ARG A 768 -2.08 -25.34 37.18
C ARG A 768 -2.56 -25.55 35.76
N ASP A 769 -1.78 -25.07 34.81
CA ASP A 769 -2.05 -25.34 33.40
C ASP A 769 -1.89 -26.82 33.07
N PRO A 770 -2.88 -27.44 32.40
CA PRO A 770 -2.84 -28.87 32.12
C PRO A 770 -1.72 -29.28 31.14
N VAL A 771 -1.17 -28.34 30.36
CA VAL A 771 -0.12 -28.60 29.37
C VAL A 771 1.26 -28.30 29.95
N THR A 772 1.46 -27.11 30.52
CA THR A 772 2.80 -26.70 31.03
C THR A 772 3.05 -27.06 32.48
N ASN A 773 2.02 -27.46 33.23
CA ASN A 773 2.05 -27.72 34.67
C ASN A 773 2.52 -26.51 35.52
N THR A 774 2.45 -25.29 34.98
CA THR A 774 2.77 -24.05 35.68
C THR A 774 1.54 -23.46 36.36
N SER A 775 1.69 -22.85 37.54
CA SER A 775 0.62 -22.10 38.20
C SER A 775 0.12 -20.94 37.33
N TYR A 776 -1.19 -20.67 37.38
CA TYR A 776 -1.79 -19.48 36.80
C TYR A 776 -1.53 -18.22 37.65
N LEU A 777 -2.00 -17.05 37.19
CA LEU A 777 -1.56 -15.78 37.79
C LEU A 777 -2.37 -15.37 39.01
N ARG A 778 -3.71 -15.47 38.99
CA ARG A 778 -4.54 -14.66 39.91
C ARG A 778 -4.26 -14.93 41.39
N GLU A 779 -4.03 -13.88 42.18
CA GLU A 779 -3.81 -13.98 43.64
C GLU A 779 -5.03 -13.53 44.45
N ASP A 780 -6.07 -13.02 43.78
CA ASP A 780 -7.35 -12.66 44.40
C ASP A 780 -8.28 -13.87 44.66
N ASN A 781 -7.76 -15.10 44.47
CA ASN A 781 -8.45 -16.38 44.63
C ASN A 781 -9.68 -16.58 43.72
N LYS A 782 -9.86 -15.77 42.69
CA LYS A 782 -11.00 -15.88 41.78
C LYS A 782 -10.78 -16.90 40.68
N ASN A 783 -11.84 -17.63 40.36
CA ASN A 783 -11.92 -18.46 39.15
C ASN A 783 -12.98 -17.86 38.24
N LEU A 784 -12.53 -16.98 37.35
CA LEU A 784 -13.40 -16.19 36.48
C LEU A 784 -14.16 -17.06 35.48
N ILE A 785 -13.66 -18.25 35.14
CA ILE A 785 -14.38 -19.19 34.27
C ILE A 785 -15.61 -19.75 34.99
N LYS A 786 -15.45 -20.23 36.23
CA LYS A 786 -16.60 -20.70 37.02
C LYS A 786 -17.63 -19.60 37.26
N GLU A 787 -17.17 -18.38 37.48
CA GLU A 787 -18.06 -17.22 37.63
C GLU A 787 -18.79 -16.89 36.33
N TRP A 788 -18.12 -17.00 35.18
CA TRP A 788 -18.77 -16.86 33.87
C TRP A 788 -19.80 -17.96 33.62
N GLU A 789 -19.49 -19.22 33.91
CA GLU A 789 -20.42 -20.34 33.75
C GLU A 789 -21.68 -20.14 34.62
N ALA A 790 -21.51 -19.76 35.89
CA ALA A 790 -22.63 -19.43 36.77
C ALA A 790 -23.50 -18.29 36.23
N MET A 791 -22.88 -17.23 35.67
CA MET A 791 -23.62 -16.15 35.01
C MET A 791 -24.37 -16.64 33.77
N MET A 792 -23.80 -17.58 33.00
CA MET A 792 -24.49 -18.14 31.82
C MET A 792 -25.66 -19.04 32.22
N GLU A 793 -25.54 -19.82 33.30
CA GLU A 793 -26.63 -20.61 33.87
C GLU A 793 -27.84 -19.70 34.21
N ASP A 794 -27.61 -18.53 34.80
CA ASP A 794 -28.65 -17.56 35.12
C ASP A 794 -29.38 -17.00 33.87
N THR A 795 -28.72 -16.97 32.71
CA THR A 795 -29.35 -16.52 31.46
C THR A 795 -30.23 -17.57 30.78
N GLY A 796 -30.04 -18.85 31.12
CA GLY A 796 -30.67 -19.98 30.43
C GLY A 796 -30.19 -20.21 28.99
N GLN A 797 -29.15 -19.50 28.53
CA GLN A 797 -28.57 -19.68 27.19
C GLN A 797 -27.69 -20.95 27.14
N SER A 798 -27.63 -21.60 25.97
CA SER A 798 -26.71 -22.72 25.78
C SER A 798 -25.27 -22.21 25.68
N TYR A 799 -24.41 -22.54 26.64
CA TYR A 799 -23.02 -22.08 26.67
C TYR A 799 -22.01 -23.23 26.67
N ARG A 800 -20.78 -22.95 26.21
CA ARG A 800 -19.64 -23.87 26.26
C ARG A 800 -18.36 -23.13 26.64
N TYR A 801 -17.59 -23.69 27.58
CA TYR A 801 -16.19 -23.37 27.77
C TYR A 801 -15.32 -24.46 27.14
N VAL A 802 -14.30 -24.08 26.35
CA VAL A 802 -13.43 -25.03 25.64
C VAL A 802 -11.95 -24.62 25.73
N GLU A 803 -11.06 -25.61 25.77
CA GLU A 803 -9.64 -25.41 26.10
C GLU A 803 -8.66 -26.04 25.12
N ASN A 804 -9.14 -26.87 24.18
CA ASN A 804 -8.32 -27.55 23.18
C ASN A 804 -9.11 -27.81 21.88
N THR A 805 -8.41 -28.30 20.86
CA THR A 805 -8.98 -28.62 19.54
C THR A 805 -10.15 -29.60 19.59
N GLU A 806 -10.07 -30.65 20.43
CA GLU A 806 -11.13 -31.66 20.55
C GLU A 806 -12.43 -31.06 21.07
N GLN A 807 -12.36 -30.33 22.19
CA GLN A 807 -13.50 -29.63 22.77
C GLN A 807 -14.04 -28.55 21.82
N PHE A 808 -13.16 -27.80 21.16
CA PHE A 808 -13.55 -26.81 20.14
C PHE A 808 -14.35 -27.46 18.99
N ARG A 809 -13.89 -28.61 18.49
CA ARG A 809 -14.57 -29.33 17.41
C ARG A 809 -15.89 -29.95 17.85
N SER A 810 -16.06 -30.29 19.13
CA SER A 810 -17.31 -30.82 19.67
C SER A 810 -18.39 -29.76 19.90
N VAL A 811 -18.05 -28.46 19.85
CA VAL A 811 -19.04 -27.37 19.88
C VAL A 811 -19.93 -27.48 18.64
N ASP A 812 -21.20 -27.79 18.85
CA ASP A 812 -22.22 -27.73 17.81
C ASP A 812 -22.65 -26.26 17.59
N PRO A 813 -22.31 -25.65 16.44
CA PRO A 813 -22.62 -24.25 16.19
C PRO A 813 -24.14 -23.99 16.07
N ALA A 814 -24.94 -25.00 15.73
CA ALA A 814 -26.38 -24.85 15.60
C ALA A 814 -27.07 -24.60 16.96
N THR A 815 -26.55 -25.21 18.02
CA THR A 815 -27.19 -25.24 19.35
C THR A 815 -26.44 -24.48 20.44
N THR A 816 -25.22 -24.00 20.17
CA THR A 816 -24.43 -23.21 21.13
C THR A 816 -24.68 -21.72 20.94
N ASP A 817 -25.15 -21.02 21.97
CA ASP A 817 -25.41 -19.58 21.92
C ASP A 817 -24.21 -18.76 22.40
N LYS A 818 -23.49 -19.28 23.39
CA LYS A 818 -22.31 -18.66 24.01
C LYS A 818 -21.13 -19.60 23.99
N VAL A 819 -19.96 -19.12 23.59
CA VAL A 819 -18.74 -19.92 23.69
C VAL A 819 -17.54 -19.07 24.13
N LEU A 820 -16.83 -19.58 25.14
CA LEU A 820 -15.55 -19.05 25.61
C LEU A 820 -14.48 -20.12 25.39
N GLY A 821 -13.65 -19.94 24.38
CA GLY A 821 -12.52 -20.80 24.07
C GLY A 821 -11.19 -20.16 24.43
N LEU A 822 -10.53 -20.67 25.47
CA LEU A 822 -9.20 -20.24 25.90
C LEU A 822 -8.22 -21.40 25.74
N PHE A 823 -7.45 -21.42 24.66
CA PHE A 823 -6.72 -22.63 24.22
C PHE A 823 -5.31 -22.78 24.80
N THR A 824 -4.71 -21.71 25.31
CA THR A 824 -3.39 -21.75 25.96
C THR A 824 -3.32 -20.86 27.20
N ALA A 825 -2.31 -21.08 28.04
CA ALA A 825 -2.03 -20.22 29.20
C ALA A 825 -1.72 -18.76 28.80
N SER A 826 -1.06 -18.54 27.66
CA SER A 826 -0.62 -17.23 27.16
C SER A 826 -1.16 -17.00 25.73
N ASN A 827 -0.37 -16.46 24.81
CA ASN A 827 -0.72 -16.44 23.39
C ASN A 827 -0.85 -17.86 22.83
N LEU A 828 -1.57 -18.04 21.72
CA LEU A 828 -1.51 -19.28 20.94
C LEU A 828 -0.08 -19.46 20.39
N PRO A 829 0.40 -20.70 20.16
CA PRO A 829 1.68 -20.90 19.47
C PRO A 829 1.64 -20.29 18.06
N PHE A 830 2.81 -19.99 17.48
CA PHE A 830 2.87 -19.67 16.05
C PHE A 830 2.37 -20.88 15.23
N GLU A 831 1.82 -20.65 14.05
CA GLU A 831 1.21 -21.64 13.15
C GLU A 831 2.21 -22.75 12.79
N LEU A 832 3.46 -22.39 12.51
CA LEU A 832 4.54 -23.35 12.24
C LEU A 832 4.81 -24.31 13.42
N GLN A 833 4.58 -23.86 14.66
CA GLN A 833 4.79 -24.67 15.87
C GLN A 833 3.47 -25.12 16.53
N ARG A 834 2.33 -24.95 15.86
CA ARG A 834 1.02 -25.29 16.41
C ARG A 834 0.83 -26.81 16.48
N ASP A 835 0.47 -27.32 17.65
CA ASP A 835 -0.03 -28.68 17.78
C ASP A 835 -1.43 -28.78 17.16
N LYS A 836 -1.54 -29.57 16.09
CA LYS A 836 -2.78 -29.78 15.32
C LYS A 836 -3.61 -30.97 15.85
N GLY A 837 -3.12 -31.66 16.88
CA GLY A 837 -3.76 -32.80 17.52
C GLY A 837 -4.97 -32.43 18.39
N PRO A 838 -5.65 -33.44 18.97
CA PRO A 838 -6.86 -33.24 19.80
C PRO A 838 -6.62 -32.34 21.03
N GLN A 839 -5.47 -32.47 21.67
CA GLN A 839 -5.07 -31.65 22.84
C GLN A 839 -4.35 -30.36 22.44
N GLY A 840 -4.23 -30.09 21.14
CA GLY A 840 -3.58 -28.92 20.60
C GLY A 840 -4.50 -27.70 20.53
N VAL A 841 -4.26 -26.85 19.52
CA VAL A 841 -4.92 -25.55 19.37
C VAL A 841 -5.57 -25.43 17.98
N PRO A 842 -6.83 -24.98 17.86
CA PRO A 842 -7.46 -24.73 16.57
C PRO A 842 -6.76 -23.58 15.82
N SER A 843 -6.69 -23.67 14.49
CA SER A 843 -6.11 -22.60 13.66
C SER A 843 -7.00 -21.36 13.60
N LEU A 844 -6.44 -20.22 13.20
CA LEU A 844 -7.21 -18.99 12.97
C LEU A 844 -8.36 -19.19 11.95
N PRO A 845 -8.17 -19.89 10.81
CA PRO A 845 -9.26 -20.28 9.92
C PRO A 845 -10.34 -21.16 10.57
N GLU A 846 -9.94 -22.15 11.40
CA GLU A 846 -10.89 -23.01 12.12
C GLU A 846 -11.75 -22.19 13.10
N MET A 847 -11.11 -21.33 13.90
CA MET A 847 -11.79 -20.43 14.85
C MET A 847 -12.73 -19.46 14.12
N THR A 848 -12.29 -18.88 13.01
CA THR A 848 -13.09 -17.99 12.17
C THR A 848 -14.35 -18.68 11.65
N LYS A 849 -14.20 -19.88 11.08
CA LYS A 849 -15.32 -20.69 10.59
C LYS A 849 -16.36 -20.94 11.69
N LYS A 850 -15.91 -21.41 12.86
CA LYS A 850 -16.82 -21.74 13.96
C LYS A 850 -17.51 -20.48 14.50
N ALA A 851 -16.79 -19.36 14.59
CA ALA A 851 -17.36 -18.10 15.03
C ALA A 851 -18.48 -17.63 14.11
N ILE A 852 -18.25 -17.61 12.79
CA ILE A 852 -19.27 -17.23 11.81
C ILE A 852 -20.48 -18.15 11.91
N GLN A 853 -20.28 -19.47 11.99
CA GLN A 853 -21.37 -20.45 12.10
C GLN A 853 -22.25 -20.28 13.34
N ILE A 854 -21.68 -19.83 14.46
CA ILE A 854 -22.46 -19.54 15.68
C ILE A 854 -23.19 -18.19 15.54
N LEU A 855 -22.49 -17.17 15.04
CA LEU A 855 -22.99 -15.79 14.98
C LEU A 855 -24.07 -15.61 13.90
N GLU A 856 -23.99 -16.32 12.77
CA GLU A 856 -24.93 -16.20 11.64
C GLU A 856 -26.36 -16.63 11.98
N LYS A 857 -26.54 -17.36 13.09
CA LYS A 857 -27.86 -17.72 13.63
C LYS A 857 -28.73 -16.49 13.87
N ASN A 858 -28.12 -15.37 14.26
CA ASN A 858 -28.82 -14.14 14.56
C ASN A 858 -29.27 -13.43 13.26
N LYS A 859 -30.58 -13.25 13.11
CA LYS A 859 -31.17 -12.62 11.93
C LYS A 859 -30.89 -11.12 11.83
N GLU A 860 -30.57 -10.45 12.94
CA GLU A 860 -30.10 -9.06 12.95
C GLU A 860 -28.64 -8.92 12.48
N GLY A 861 -27.93 -10.05 12.33
CA GLY A 861 -26.54 -10.13 11.91
C GLY A 861 -25.56 -10.05 13.07
N PHE A 862 -24.29 -9.82 12.74
CA PHE A 862 -23.21 -9.83 13.73
C PHE A 862 -22.08 -8.84 13.43
N PHE A 863 -21.31 -8.53 14.48
CA PHE A 863 -19.97 -7.96 14.37
C PHE A 863 -18.93 -8.99 14.83
N LEU A 864 -17.84 -9.15 14.08
CA LEU A 864 -16.78 -10.08 14.41
C LEU A 864 -15.40 -9.42 14.23
N LEU A 865 -14.63 -9.35 15.32
CA LEU A 865 -13.22 -8.98 15.29
C LEU A 865 -12.37 -10.26 15.19
N ILE A 866 -11.43 -10.28 14.25
CA ILE A 866 -10.50 -11.40 14.03
C ILE A 866 -9.09 -10.84 13.96
N GLU A 867 -8.18 -11.37 14.78
CA GLU A 867 -6.82 -10.88 14.87
C GLU A 867 -5.79 -12.00 14.65
N SER A 868 -4.84 -11.77 13.74
CA SER A 868 -3.61 -12.55 13.66
C SER A 868 -2.50 -11.81 14.42
N ALA A 869 -2.54 -11.90 15.75
CA ALA A 869 -1.70 -11.14 16.66
C ALA A 869 -0.22 -11.58 16.64
N ARG A 870 0.04 -12.78 16.15
CA ARG A 870 1.37 -13.38 16.17
C ARG A 870 2.25 -12.91 15.01
N ILE A 871 1.70 -12.16 14.05
CA ILE A 871 2.50 -11.45 13.03
C ILE A 871 3.47 -10.48 13.74
N ASP A 872 2.92 -9.57 14.56
CA ASP A 872 3.68 -8.62 15.39
C ASP A 872 4.73 -9.30 16.28
N HIS A 873 4.31 -10.30 17.07
CA HIS A 873 5.23 -11.02 17.95
C HIS A 873 6.40 -11.69 17.19
N ALA A 874 6.18 -12.16 15.96
CA ALA A 874 7.24 -12.72 15.13
C ALA A 874 8.19 -11.65 14.58
N HIS A 875 7.67 -10.48 14.20
CA HIS A 875 8.50 -9.35 13.78
C HIS A 875 9.36 -8.80 14.92
N HIS A 876 8.79 -8.67 16.13
CA HIS A 876 9.50 -8.33 17.36
C HIS A 876 10.70 -9.23 17.63
N ASP A 877 10.58 -10.53 17.32
CA ASP A 877 11.64 -11.54 17.45
C ASP A 877 12.62 -11.56 16.24
N ASN A 878 12.42 -10.70 15.24
CA ASN A 878 13.06 -10.74 13.91
C ASN A 878 12.90 -12.09 13.19
N LYS A 879 11.82 -12.84 13.42
CA LYS A 879 11.57 -14.16 12.81
C LYS A 879 10.60 -14.06 11.64
N ALA A 880 11.06 -13.53 10.51
CA ALA A 880 10.19 -13.24 9.38
C ALA A 880 9.39 -14.47 8.91
N LYS A 881 9.97 -15.68 8.86
CA LYS A 881 9.23 -16.89 8.45
C LYS A 881 7.95 -17.12 9.28
N ASN A 882 8.01 -16.93 10.61
CA ASN A 882 6.81 -17.03 11.43
C ASN A 882 5.83 -15.90 11.10
N ALA A 883 6.29 -14.66 10.93
CA ALA A 883 5.41 -13.53 10.56
C ALA A 883 4.69 -13.77 9.22
N LEU A 884 5.40 -14.31 8.22
CA LEU A 884 4.82 -14.64 6.92
C LEU A 884 3.82 -15.79 7.03
N GLU A 885 4.11 -16.84 7.80
CA GLU A 885 3.16 -17.95 8.02
C GLU A 885 1.89 -17.47 8.75
N GLU A 886 2.01 -16.62 9.78
CA GLU A 886 0.86 -16.03 10.47
C GLU A 886 0.02 -15.14 9.54
N THR A 887 0.66 -14.46 8.60
CA THR A 887 -0.02 -13.67 7.57
C THR A 887 -0.75 -14.58 6.57
N VAL A 888 -0.17 -15.73 6.20
CA VAL A 888 -0.84 -16.74 5.37
C VAL A 888 -2.03 -17.35 6.11
N ALA A 889 -1.92 -17.64 7.41
CA ALA A 889 -3.04 -18.13 8.21
C ALA A 889 -4.17 -17.08 8.32
N LEU A 890 -3.84 -15.79 8.38
CA LEU A 890 -4.81 -14.70 8.28
C LEU A 890 -5.50 -14.68 6.91
N ASP A 891 -4.73 -14.80 5.83
CA ASP A 891 -5.26 -14.87 4.45
C ASP A 891 -6.26 -16.01 4.27
N GLU A 892 -5.92 -17.19 4.80
CA GLU A 892 -6.83 -18.34 4.81
C GLU A 892 -8.10 -18.09 5.65
N ALA A 893 -7.99 -17.37 6.76
CA ALA A 893 -9.14 -17.01 7.59
C ALA A 893 -10.06 -16.00 6.86
N VAL A 894 -9.48 -15.04 6.14
CA VAL A 894 -10.24 -14.14 5.25
C VAL A 894 -10.97 -14.95 4.18
N LYS A 895 -10.28 -15.89 3.52
CA LYS A 895 -10.91 -16.78 2.54
C LYS A 895 -12.10 -17.53 3.12
N VAL A 896 -11.95 -18.14 4.29
CA VAL A 896 -13.06 -18.79 4.99
C VAL A 896 -14.23 -17.83 5.22
N ALA A 897 -13.98 -16.59 5.65
CA ALA A 897 -15.06 -15.63 5.85
C ALA A 897 -15.75 -15.24 4.54
N THR A 898 -15.00 -15.06 3.45
CA THR A 898 -15.58 -14.76 2.13
C THR A 898 -16.41 -15.91 1.55
N GLU A 899 -16.07 -17.16 1.88
CA GLU A 899 -16.83 -18.34 1.45
C GLU A 899 -18.11 -18.55 2.27
N LEU A 900 -18.14 -18.07 3.52
CA LEU A 900 -19.27 -18.25 4.44
C LEU A 900 -20.23 -17.07 4.49
N THR A 901 -19.89 -15.93 3.88
CA THR A 901 -20.70 -14.71 3.95
C THR A 901 -20.96 -14.11 2.58
N SER A 902 -22.08 -13.41 2.43
CA SER A 902 -22.44 -12.77 1.16
C SER A 902 -21.86 -11.36 1.08
N GLU A 903 -21.24 -11.04 -0.06
CA GLU A 903 -20.82 -9.65 -0.33
C GLU A 903 -22.01 -8.67 -0.43
N GLU A 904 -23.22 -9.17 -0.63
CA GLU A 904 -24.42 -8.32 -0.68
C GLU A 904 -24.78 -7.71 0.69
N ASP A 905 -24.49 -8.41 1.78
CA ASP A 905 -24.91 -8.02 3.13
C ASP A 905 -23.80 -8.06 4.20
N THR A 906 -22.58 -8.42 3.83
CA THR A 906 -21.44 -8.53 4.76
C THR A 906 -20.30 -7.61 4.34
N LEU A 907 -19.97 -6.65 5.18
CA LEU A 907 -18.77 -5.82 5.04
C LEU A 907 -17.60 -6.56 5.66
N ILE A 908 -16.55 -6.83 4.87
CA ILE A 908 -15.29 -7.36 5.37
C ILE A 908 -14.20 -6.32 5.14
N ILE A 909 -13.50 -5.95 6.21
CA ILE A 909 -12.32 -5.09 6.18
C ILE A 909 -11.13 -5.90 6.70
N VAL A 910 -10.00 -5.84 5.98
CA VAL A 910 -8.71 -6.40 6.41
C VAL A 910 -7.71 -5.25 6.48
N THR A 911 -7.04 -5.10 7.61
CA THR A 911 -6.06 -4.04 7.81
C THR A 911 -5.03 -4.44 8.86
N ALA A 912 -4.14 -3.52 9.19
CA ALA A 912 -3.23 -3.62 10.31
C ALA A 912 -3.47 -2.47 11.29
N ASP A 913 -3.03 -2.67 12.50
CA ASP A 913 -3.03 -1.65 13.54
C ASP A 913 -1.80 -0.73 13.43
N HIS A 914 -0.64 -1.28 13.07
CA HIS A 914 0.61 -0.59 12.70
C HIS A 914 1.49 -1.50 11.81
N SER A 915 2.68 -1.03 11.44
CA SER A 915 3.66 -1.79 10.68
C SER A 915 4.83 -2.29 11.56
N HIS A 916 5.91 -2.76 10.93
CA HIS A 916 7.22 -3.08 11.52
C HIS A 916 8.35 -2.52 10.67
N VAL A 917 9.56 -2.43 11.22
CA VAL A 917 10.75 -1.96 10.49
C VAL A 917 11.36 -3.08 9.63
N PHE A 918 10.51 -3.74 8.87
CA PHE A 918 10.75 -4.94 8.06
C PHE A 918 10.86 -4.58 6.57
N ASN A 919 11.85 -5.15 5.87
CA ASN A 919 12.20 -4.75 4.50
C ASN A 919 12.44 -5.93 3.57
N ILE A 920 12.17 -5.73 2.28
CA ILE A 920 12.49 -6.63 1.17
C ILE A 920 13.62 -6.00 0.34
N ALA A 921 14.87 -6.39 0.58
CA ALA A 921 16.06 -5.81 -0.04
C ALA A 921 16.40 -6.40 -1.41
N GLY A 922 16.75 -5.52 -2.35
CA GLY A 922 17.17 -5.87 -3.72
C GLY A 922 18.62 -6.39 -3.82
N TYR A 923 19.00 -7.11 -4.90
CA TYR A 923 18.25 -7.34 -6.16
C TYR A 923 18.16 -8.83 -6.56
N PRO A 924 17.41 -9.64 -5.81
CA PRO A 924 17.27 -11.06 -6.11
C PRO A 924 16.61 -11.30 -7.48
N LYS A 925 17.00 -12.40 -8.14
CA LYS A 925 16.31 -12.91 -9.33
C LYS A 925 14.86 -13.27 -9.01
N ARG A 926 13.99 -13.24 -10.03
CA ARG A 926 12.61 -13.68 -9.89
C ARG A 926 12.56 -15.13 -9.41
N GLY A 927 11.71 -15.43 -8.44
CA GLY A 927 11.63 -16.76 -7.83
C GLY A 927 12.78 -17.09 -6.87
N ASN A 928 13.60 -16.12 -6.48
CA ASN A 928 14.50 -16.31 -5.33
C ASN A 928 13.66 -16.60 -4.08
N ASP A 929 14.09 -17.56 -3.26
CA ASP A 929 13.43 -17.80 -1.97
C ASP A 929 13.37 -16.48 -1.18
N ILE A 930 12.17 -16.07 -0.80
CA ILE A 930 11.97 -14.80 -0.08
C ILE A 930 12.70 -14.80 1.28
N LEU A 931 12.89 -15.97 1.90
CA LEU A 931 13.64 -16.11 3.15
C LEU A 931 15.16 -16.21 2.91
N GLY A 932 15.56 -16.41 1.66
CA GLY A 932 16.91 -16.75 1.26
C GLY A 932 17.89 -15.58 1.19
N VAL A 933 19.12 -15.92 0.81
CA VAL A 933 20.17 -14.96 0.44
C VAL A 933 19.77 -14.27 -0.86
N VAL A 934 20.10 -12.98 -1.00
CA VAL A 934 19.96 -12.29 -2.29
C VAL A 934 20.84 -13.00 -3.32
N GLU A 935 20.25 -13.53 -4.40
CA GLU A 935 21.01 -14.22 -5.44
C GLU A 935 20.58 -13.82 -6.87
N PRO A 936 21.54 -13.54 -7.78
CA PRO A 936 22.98 -13.39 -7.54
C PRO A 936 23.33 -12.03 -6.91
N ILE A 937 24.41 -11.97 -6.11
CA ILE A 937 25.05 -10.69 -5.73
C ILE A 937 26.24 -10.46 -6.66
N PRO A 938 26.20 -9.46 -7.57
CA PRO A 938 27.37 -9.11 -8.37
C PRO A 938 28.55 -8.74 -7.48
N LYS A 939 29.78 -9.10 -7.88
CA LYS A 939 30.99 -8.77 -7.10
C LYS A 939 31.13 -7.26 -6.78
N SER A 940 30.67 -6.40 -7.69
CA SER A 940 30.67 -4.94 -7.51
C SER A 940 29.72 -4.45 -6.42
N TRP A 941 28.76 -5.27 -5.99
CA TRP A 941 27.73 -4.96 -4.99
C TRP A 941 27.84 -5.86 -3.76
N PHE A 942 28.96 -6.59 -3.64
CA PHE A 942 29.17 -7.41 -2.47
C PHE A 942 29.40 -6.52 -1.25
N PRO A 943 28.81 -6.83 -0.08
CA PRO A 943 28.98 -6.00 1.10
C PRO A 943 30.44 -5.77 1.50
N LEU A 944 30.70 -4.57 2.04
CA LEU A 944 32.04 -4.11 2.44
C LEU A 944 32.65 -4.93 3.58
N ASP A 945 31.85 -5.79 4.22
CA ASP A 945 32.27 -6.72 5.25
C ASP A 945 32.49 -8.15 4.72
N ASP A 946 32.52 -8.35 3.40
CA ASP A 946 32.74 -9.65 2.75
C ASP A 946 31.76 -10.76 3.20
N ARG A 947 30.50 -10.41 3.48
CA ARG A 947 29.44 -11.35 3.86
C ARG A 947 28.20 -11.12 3.01
N ALA A 948 27.50 -12.16 2.55
CA ALA A 948 26.23 -11.96 1.82
C ALA A 948 25.12 -11.44 2.75
N PHE A 949 23.94 -11.11 2.24
CA PHE A 949 22.78 -10.70 3.04
C PHE A 949 21.49 -11.37 2.52
N THR A 950 20.50 -11.51 3.40
CA THR A 950 19.18 -12.05 3.05
C THR A 950 18.31 -11.03 2.35
N THR A 951 17.36 -11.50 1.54
CA THR A 951 16.34 -10.63 0.94
C THR A 951 15.55 -9.91 2.02
N LEU A 952 15.23 -10.58 3.12
CA LEU A 952 14.53 -9.97 4.25
C LEU A 952 15.49 -9.46 5.31
N LEU A 953 15.27 -8.24 5.78
CA LEU A 953 16.06 -7.56 6.80
C LEU A 953 15.17 -6.72 7.72
N TYR A 954 15.66 -6.38 8.90
CA TYR A 954 15.01 -5.41 9.80
C TYR A 954 15.91 -4.20 10.04
N ALA A 955 15.33 -3.04 10.38
CA ALA A 955 16.14 -1.89 10.78
C ALA A 955 16.69 -2.03 12.22
N ASN A 956 15.96 -2.66 13.13
CA ASN A 956 16.40 -2.93 14.50
C ASN A 956 15.86 -4.27 15.03
N GLY A 957 16.33 -4.70 16.21
CA GLY A 957 15.82 -5.90 16.88
C GLY A 957 16.89 -6.85 17.43
N PRO A 958 16.48 -8.06 17.85
CA PRO A 958 17.33 -9.05 18.54
C PRO A 958 18.58 -9.48 17.76
N SER A 959 18.52 -9.40 16.44
CA SER A 959 19.63 -9.76 15.54
C SER A 959 20.50 -8.58 15.11
N GLY A 960 20.45 -7.47 15.87
CA GLY A 960 21.32 -6.32 15.66
C GLY A 960 22.77 -6.62 16.01
N ILE A 961 23.70 -5.95 15.32
CA ILE A 961 25.14 -6.16 15.52
C ILE A 961 25.58 -5.52 16.86
N ILE A 962 25.91 -6.34 17.85
CA ILE A 962 26.46 -5.87 19.14
C ILE A 962 27.98 -5.61 19.09
N PRO A 963 28.53 -4.72 19.94
CA PRO A 963 29.94 -4.39 19.95
C PRO A 963 30.85 -5.62 20.10
N GLY A 964 31.91 -5.69 19.28
CA GLY A 964 32.87 -6.80 19.30
C GLY A 964 32.42 -8.06 18.55
N LYS A 965 31.20 -8.11 18.01
CA LYS A 965 30.74 -9.18 17.11
C LYS A 965 30.68 -8.68 15.67
N THR A 966 30.87 -9.59 14.71
CA THR A 966 30.65 -9.30 13.30
C THR A 966 29.27 -9.80 12.87
N ARG A 967 28.72 -9.19 11.82
CA ARG A 967 27.51 -9.70 11.14
C ARG A 967 27.67 -11.18 10.79
N HIS A 968 26.57 -11.93 10.94
CA HIS A 968 26.53 -13.32 10.52
C HIS A 968 26.49 -13.42 8.99
N ASP A 969 27.17 -14.43 8.45
CA ASP A 969 27.17 -14.72 7.02
C ASP A 969 26.00 -15.68 6.72
N PRO A 970 24.93 -15.24 6.06
CA PRO A 970 23.73 -16.04 5.86
C PRO A 970 23.97 -17.22 4.91
N THR A 971 25.07 -17.24 4.15
CA THR A 971 25.44 -18.39 3.30
C THR A 971 25.89 -19.62 4.10
N LYS A 972 26.16 -19.45 5.40
CA LYS A 972 26.70 -20.50 6.28
C LYS A 972 25.66 -21.09 7.23
N VAL A 973 24.41 -20.68 7.10
CA VAL A 973 23.29 -21.10 7.96
C VAL A 973 22.06 -21.38 7.11
N ASP A 974 21.12 -22.16 7.66
CA ASP A 974 19.82 -22.35 7.04
C ASP A 974 18.92 -21.14 7.34
N THR A 975 18.82 -20.25 6.35
CA THR A 975 17.98 -19.04 6.41
C THR A 975 16.48 -19.35 6.34
N THR A 976 16.11 -20.58 5.96
CA THR A 976 14.72 -21.05 5.88
C THR A 976 14.24 -21.73 7.17
N SER A 977 15.10 -21.84 8.17
CA SER A 977 14.76 -22.41 9.48
C SER A 977 13.68 -21.59 10.21
N ASP A 978 12.76 -22.25 10.89
CA ASP A 978 11.67 -21.65 11.67
C ASP A 978 12.14 -20.66 12.76
N ASN A 979 13.40 -20.78 13.19
CA ASN A 979 13.98 -19.91 14.22
C ASN A 979 15.06 -18.98 13.67
N TYR A 980 15.25 -18.91 12.36
CA TYR A 980 16.18 -17.96 11.78
C TYR A 980 15.72 -16.53 12.06
N GLN A 981 16.63 -15.71 12.57
CA GLN A 981 16.40 -14.30 12.82
C GLN A 981 17.12 -13.47 11.78
N GLN A 982 16.37 -12.64 11.04
CA GLN A 982 16.95 -11.77 10.02
C GLN A 982 17.82 -10.69 10.67
N THR A 983 18.89 -10.30 9.98
CA THR A 983 19.83 -9.29 10.48
C THR A 983 19.18 -7.92 10.65
N SER A 984 19.60 -7.17 11.66
CA SER A 984 19.19 -5.78 11.86
C SER A 984 20.32 -4.81 12.20
N ALA A 985 20.07 -3.49 12.13
CA ALA A 985 21.10 -2.47 12.31
C ALA A 985 21.33 -2.12 13.78
N VAL A 986 20.24 -1.92 14.53
CA VAL A 986 20.29 -1.50 15.94
C VAL A 986 19.95 -2.70 16.85
N PRO A 987 20.85 -3.12 17.75
CA PRO A 987 20.61 -4.26 18.63
C PRO A 987 19.65 -3.89 19.77
N LEU A 988 18.43 -4.41 19.70
CA LEU A 988 17.40 -4.28 20.73
C LEU A 988 16.99 -5.67 21.21
N ASP A 989 16.47 -5.80 22.43
CA ASP A 989 15.90 -7.07 22.91
C ASP A 989 14.62 -7.48 22.15
N SER A 990 13.99 -6.50 21.50
CA SER A 990 12.78 -6.66 20.69
C SER A 990 12.79 -5.56 19.63
N GLU A 991 12.47 -5.93 18.40
CA GLU A 991 12.31 -4.98 17.31
C GLU A 991 11.17 -3.99 17.61
N THR A 992 11.19 -2.81 16.99
CA THR A 992 10.16 -1.77 17.19
C THR A 992 9.15 -1.81 16.06
N HIS A 993 7.89 -1.43 16.33
CA HIS A 993 6.91 -1.21 15.25
C HIS A 993 7.40 -0.17 14.21
N GLY A 994 6.73 -0.16 13.06
CA GLY A 994 6.90 0.78 11.96
C GLY A 994 5.85 1.90 12.01
N GLY A 995 6.26 3.13 11.73
CA GLY A 995 5.42 4.34 11.77
C GLY A 995 4.78 4.74 10.44
N GLU A 996 5.00 3.98 9.37
CA GLU A 996 4.40 4.22 8.06
C GLU A 996 2.92 3.84 7.99
N ASP A 997 2.22 4.40 7.00
CA ASP A 997 0.82 4.07 6.75
C ASP A 997 0.64 2.57 6.43
N VAL A 998 -0.49 2.00 6.86
CA VAL A 998 -0.83 0.59 6.61
C VAL A 998 -2.01 0.44 5.64
N PRO A 999 -2.08 -0.65 4.85
CA PRO A 999 -3.16 -0.81 3.89
C PRO A 999 -4.49 -1.20 4.56
N ILE A 1000 -5.58 -0.75 3.96
CA ILE A 1000 -6.96 -1.17 4.28
C ILE A 1000 -7.54 -1.83 3.02
N TYR A 1001 -7.96 -3.09 3.12
CA TYR A 1001 -8.64 -3.83 2.06
C TYR A 1001 -10.11 -4.01 2.42
N ALA A 1002 -11.04 -3.69 1.52
CA ALA A 1002 -12.47 -3.78 1.85
C ALA A 1002 -13.35 -4.32 0.70
N ARG A 1003 -14.32 -5.17 1.06
CA ARG A 1003 -15.40 -5.66 0.18
C ARG A 1003 -16.76 -5.64 0.86
N GLY A 1004 -17.82 -5.64 0.07
CA GLY A 1004 -19.20 -5.65 0.58
C GLY A 1004 -19.85 -4.27 0.69
N PRO A 1005 -20.93 -4.15 1.48
CA PRO A 1005 -21.72 -2.92 1.55
C PRO A 1005 -20.89 -1.74 2.04
N TRP A 1006 -20.96 -0.62 1.31
CA TRP A 1006 -20.24 0.62 1.56
C TRP A 1006 -18.71 0.53 1.55
N ALA A 1007 -18.11 -0.61 1.14
CA ALA A 1007 -16.66 -0.78 1.09
C ALA A 1007 -15.94 0.23 0.17
N HIS A 1008 -16.64 0.81 -0.80
CA HIS A 1008 -16.13 1.87 -1.69
C HIS A 1008 -15.87 3.22 -0.99
N LEU A 1009 -16.20 3.34 0.30
CA LEU A 1009 -15.82 4.47 1.13
C LEU A 1009 -14.40 4.35 1.68
N ILE A 1010 -13.79 3.15 1.61
CA ILE A 1010 -12.36 2.95 1.83
C ILE A 1010 -11.66 3.30 0.52
N HIS A 1011 -11.02 4.46 0.50
CA HIS A 1011 -10.40 5.04 -0.68
C HIS A 1011 -9.34 6.09 -0.30
N GLY A 1012 -8.31 6.31 -1.11
CA GLY A 1012 -7.36 7.39 -0.78
C GLY A 1012 -6.58 7.10 0.51
N VAL A 1013 -6.24 8.16 1.25
CA VAL A 1013 -5.53 8.08 2.54
C VAL A 1013 -6.42 8.60 3.67
N HIS A 1014 -6.55 7.81 4.73
CA HIS A 1014 -7.46 8.03 5.84
C HIS A 1014 -6.71 8.10 7.18
N GLU A 1015 -7.27 8.80 8.15
CA GLU A 1015 -6.92 8.54 9.55
C GLU A 1015 -7.47 7.16 9.99
N GLN A 1016 -6.72 6.42 10.81
CA GLN A 1016 -7.10 5.05 11.18
C GLN A 1016 -8.49 4.92 11.82
N HIS A 1017 -8.95 5.93 12.56
CA HIS A 1017 -10.27 5.89 13.19
C HIS A 1017 -11.42 5.93 12.18
N TYR A 1018 -11.18 6.36 10.94
CA TYR A 1018 -12.18 6.36 9.87
C TYR A 1018 -12.75 4.95 9.58
N ILE A 1019 -11.97 3.90 9.83
CA ILE A 1019 -12.42 2.50 9.70
C ILE A 1019 -13.69 2.24 10.53
N TYR A 1020 -13.72 2.72 11.78
CA TYR A 1020 -14.90 2.64 12.64
C TYR A 1020 -16.10 3.33 12.00
N HIS A 1021 -15.91 4.53 11.45
CA HIS A 1021 -16.99 5.34 10.88
C HIS A 1021 -17.61 4.69 9.64
N VAL A 1022 -16.80 4.04 8.80
CA VAL A 1022 -17.30 3.25 7.66
C VAL A 1022 -18.08 2.04 8.13
N MET A 1023 -17.58 1.28 9.11
CA MET A 1023 -18.29 0.13 9.68
C MET A 1023 -19.63 0.55 10.34
N SER A 1024 -19.62 1.65 11.10
CA SER A 1024 -20.78 2.24 11.76
C SER A 1024 -21.83 2.68 10.74
N LEU A 1025 -21.42 3.38 9.67
CA LEU A 1025 -22.33 3.77 8.59
C LEU A 1025 -22.90 2.54 7.89
N ALA A 1026 -22.06 1.60 7.46
CA ALA A 1026 -22.47 0.45 6.66
C ALA A 1026 -23.51 -0.41 7.39
N SER A 1027 -23.33 -0.62 8.69
CA SER A 1027 -24.22 -1.46 9.50
C SER A 1027 -25.46 -0.76 10.05
N CYS A 1028 -25.59 0.55 9.81
CA CYS A 1028 -26.52 1.45 10.49
C CYS A 1028 -26.42 1.34 12.02
N SER A 1029 -25.20 1.25 12.55
CA SER A 1029 -24.93 1.13 13.98
C SER A 1029 -24.18 2.33 14.52
N GLY A 1030 -24.13 2.48 15.85
CA GLY A 1030 -23.24 3.46 16.49
C GLY A 1030 -23.56 4.91 16.14
N ILE A 1031 -22.51 5.74 16.02
CA ILE A 1031 -22.67 7.19 15.84
C ILE A 1031 -23.28 7.57 14.48
N GLN A 1032 -23.11 6.75 13.44
CA GLN A 1032 -23.62 7.01 12.08
C GLN A 1032 -25.03 6.46 11.81
N LYS A 1033 -25.71 5.90 12.82
CA LYS A 1033 -27.03 5.27 12.68
C LYS A 1033 -28.11 6.18 12.08
N SER A 1034 -28.16 7.45 12.49
CA SER A 1034 -29.11 8.43 11.97
C SER A 1034 -28.87 8.72 10.49
N LYS A 1035 -27.60 8.88 10.10
CA LYS A 1035 -27.17 9.12 8.72
C LYS A 1035 -27.46 7.94 7.81
N CYS A 1036 -27.18 6.71 8.25
CA CYS A 1036 -27.54 5.49 7.51
C CYS A 1036 -29.05 5.42 7.24
N SER A 1037 -29.86 5.76 8.25
CA SER A 1037 -31.33 5.75 8.14
C SER A 1037 -31.84 6.77 7.12
N LEU A 1038 -31.22 7.96 7.06
CA LEU A 1038 -31.52 8.98 6.04
C LEU A 1038 -31.14 8.53 4.63
N LEU A 1039 -29.98 7.90 4.46
CA LEU A 1039 -29.53 7.39 3.15
C LEU A 1039 -30.42 6.23 2.66
N ALA A 1040 -30.84 5.34 3.57
CA ALA A 1040 -31.78 4.26 3.26
C ALA A 1040 -33.14 4.81 2.78
N ASN A 1041 -33.64 5.88 3.42
CA ASN A 1041 -34.89 6.54 3.03
C ASN A 1041 -34.76 7.31 1.69
N ALA A 1042 -33.63 7.97 1.44
CA ALA A 1042 -33.36 8.67 0.19
C ALA A 1042 -33.31 7.70 -1.02
N GLY A 1043 -32.75 6.50 -0.82
CA GLY A 1043 -32.76 5.42 -1.81
C GLY A 1043 -34.16 4.87 -2.11
N GLN A 1044 -35.09 4.89 -1.16
CA GLN A 1044 -36.49 4.47 -1.39
C GLN A 1044 -37.29 5.51 -2.19
N THR A 1045 -37.03 6.82 -2.04
CA THR A 1045 -37.70 7.86 -2.83
C THR A 1045 -37.39 7.80 -4.34
N TYR A 1046 -36.21 7.30 -4.74
CA TYR A 1046 -35.87 7.13 -6.17
C TYR A 1046 -36.43 5.83 -6.79
N ILE A 1047 -36.81 4.84 -5.97
CA ILE A 1047 -37.37 3.57 -6.47
C ILE A 1047 -38.89 3.67 -6.67
N HIS A 1048 -39.54 4.71 -6.13
CA HIS A 1048 -40.99 4.86 -6.24
C HIS A 1048 -41.49 5.44 -7.57
N ASP A 1049 -40.61 6.03 -8.40
CA ASP A 1049 -41.00 6.66 -9.68
C ASP A 1049 -40.83 5.75 -10.91
N SER A 1050 -40.16 4.59 -10.77
CA SER A 1050 -39.95 3.64 -11.89
C SER A 1050 -40.90 2.43 -11.88
N LYS A 1051 -41.68 2.23 -10.80
CA LYS A 1051 -42.63 1.10 -10.68
C LYS A 1051 -44.06 1.43 -11.10
N MET A 1052 -44.42 2.72 -11.23
CA MET A 1052 -45.77 3.13 -11.66
C MET A 1052 -45.98 3.06 -13.19
N THR A 1053 -44.92 3.15 -13.99
CA THR A 1053 -45.01 3.14 -15.46
C THR A 1053 -45.16 1.73 -16.05
N ASN A 1054 -44.66 0.69 -15.38
CA ASN A 1054 -44.74 -0.70 -15.87
C ASN A 1054 -46.07 -1.40 -15.56
N TYR A 1055 -46.82 -0.94 -14.55
CA TYR A 1055 -48.17 -1.44 -14.27
C TYR A 1055 -49.21 -0.90 -15.26
N ILE A 1056 -49.04 0.33 -15.75
CA ILE A 1056 -49.97 0.94 -16.71
C ILE A 1056 -49.80 0.31 -18.10
N LEU A 1057 -48.57 -0.05 -18.53
CA LEU A 1057 -48.34 -0.72 -19.82
C LEU A 1057 -48.88 -2.17 -19.82
N SER A 1058 -48.79 -2.88 -18.69
CA SER A 1058 -49.26 -4.27 -18.58
C SER A 1058 -50.79 -4.36 -18.63
N ILE A 1059 -51.49 -3.37 -18.09
CA ILE A 1059 -52.96 -3.27 -18.16
C ILE A 1059 -53.42 -2.93 -19.59
N PHE A 1060 -52.70 -2.08 -20.33
CA PHE A 1060 -53.02 -1.76 -21.72
C PHE A 1060 -52.83 -2.95 -22.67
N VAL A 1061 -51.79 -3.77 -22.47
CA VAL A 1061 -51.56 -4.98 -23.28
C VAL A 1061 -52.60 -6.07 -22.99
N LEU A 1062 -53.02 -6.24 -21.73
CA LEU A 1062 -54.08 -7.17 -21.35
C LEU A 1062 -55.47 -6.73 -21.87
N LEU A 1063 -55.75 -5.43 -21.93
CA LEU A 1063 -56.98 -4.90 -22.54
C LEU A 1063 -57.00 -5.06 -24.07
N PHE A 1064 -55.85 -4.97 -24.74
CA PHE A 1064 -55.78 -5.17 -26.19
C PHE A 1064 -55.95 -6.64 -26.58
N ILE A 1065 -55.42 -7.57 -25.79
CA ILE A 1065 -55.58 -9.03 -25.99
C ILE A 1065 -56.99 -9.52 -25.65
N TYR A 1066 -57.75 -8.78 -24.82
CA TYR A 1066 -59.15 -9.11 -24.53
C TYR A 1066 -60.15 -8.51 -25.55
N LEU A 1067 -59.70 -7.58 -26.39
CA LEU A 1067 -60.52 -6.88 -27.40
C LEU A 1067 -60.10 -7.18 -28.86
N SER A 1068 -59.20 -8.14 -29.07
CA SER A 1068 -58.90 -8.76 -30.36
C SER A 1068 -59.09 -10.27 -30.28
#